data_AF-A0A813ISA6-F1
#
_entry.id   AF-A0A813ISA6-F1
#
_cell.length_a   1.000
_cell.length_b   1.000
_cell.length_c   1.000
_cell.angle_alpha   90.00
_cell.angle_beta   90.00
_cell.angle_gamma   90.00
#
_symmetry.space_group_name_H-M   'P 1'
#
loop_
_entity.id
_entity.type
_entity.pdbx_description
1 polymer ?
#
loop_
_entity_poly.entity_id
_entity_poly.type
_entity_poly.pdbx_seq_one_letter_code
_entity_poly.pdbx_strand_id
1 'polypeptide(L)'
;MAPKSLDSHLTGNHIVYKPIGSGVSYNWPGNYGNGACQTHDAGLAPLCGQGGKATRRLASFPSWCNDQWCWVSKSNCQGASLMRSVLFPGVTDLYFSYGTCGSIDSFSAWAAGNFGSSSLNLVVESYLQSSRSQIEDAYRKNAGSVSLECIYTNQCSCQSCEQNSAWGQKLNAAEVGTWLKPGKGTEGQRLASCMTKAVADTFRRVAAKESDAQTSRVGYQYFADQASGSMITWPLADWCPATGFDPRFRPWYAAGATGPKDIVVVVDVSGSMSTAKRYQKSQQATEAILNTLVWKDFATIILFNRGIAAVYSDVLVPVTNTNRECMLKWLDEQEWMSGGTNFRVPIEKVFAVIEASVTAGKTSTCQRAVMFLTDGEAEFDEADFLQAQQMSSEWDTVWFTYALGSGANTVVTKRLACDNKGIFYPVSDTADLTQIMAAYYAYFASGQASCSPSFSRYADANTAEILYAGCLPMLERTAYNSSLLGVACMDINMLSSIDQLKPQPNFAWEQLACEMSDVTKKCRHMHLTDCSLQKLRLQVSTGSMCGATASSVDRNCKDEESFVDEKGYFCDAWIGYDCSKAATEKWSYSQSGQAMLMQKCKLSCGLCELKDPCPCLDRNCKDEESFVDEKGYFCDAWIGDDCSKAATEKWSYSQSGQAMLMQKCKLSCGMCELKDPCPYTDTEECSSSMLSSSTCRACKSKVSGVGIDDQAMCCPGKAGTYAPKCGEATPSPTPSGCPSGTPFSGPFSGTTNTPFSGTTNTPFSGTTNTVIHVGT
;
A
#
# COMPACT_ATOMS: atom_id res chain seq x y z
N MET A 1 22.46 -0.08 -40.23
CA MET A 1 23.09 0.84 -39.26
C MET A 1 23.48 2.11 -40.00
N ALA A 2 23.00 3.28 -39.58
CA ALA A 2 23.46 4.56 -40.11
C ALA A 2 24.01 5.36 -38.92
N PRO A 3 25.24 5.91 -38.97
CA PRO A 3 25.76 6.71 -37.87
C PRO A 3 24.85 7.93 -37.68
N LYS A 4 24.26 8.07 -36.49
CA LYS A 4 23.61 9.33 -36.09
C LYS A 4 24.62 10.10 -35.25
N SER A 5 25.05 11.24 -35.77
CA SER A 5 26.03 12.10 -35.13
C SER A 5 25.44 12.67 -33.84
N LEU A 6 26.10 12.37 -32.73
CA LEU A 6 25.91 13.02 -31.43
C LEU A 6 26.97 14.13 -31.26
N ASP A 7 27.49 14.68 -32.36
CA ASP A 7 28.65 15.58 -32.33
C ASP A 7 28.38 16.84 -31.50
N SER A 8 27.12 17.28 -31.41
CA SER A 8 26.70 18.39 -30.55
C SER A 8 26.80 18.10 -29.04
N HIS A 9 27.01 16.83 -28.65
CA HIS A 9 27.15 16.37 -27.27
C HIS A 9 28.54 15.77 -26.98
N LEU A 10 29.44 15.72 -27.97
CA LEU A 10 30.83 15.34 -27.78
C LEU A 10 31.61 16.48 -27.12
N THR A 11 32.30 16.18 -26.03
CA THR A 11 33.30 17.05 -25.43
C THR A 11 34.64 16.33 -25.47
N GLY A 12 35.49 16.68 -26.43
CA GLY A 12 36.73 15.93 -26.69
C GLY A 12 36.43 14.52 -27.22
N ASN A 13 36.78 13.49 -26.45
CA ASN A 13 36.63 12.07 -26.82
C ASN A 13 35.48 11.34 -26.11
N HIS A 14 34.63 12.07 -25.37
CA HIS A 14 33.54 11.50 -24.60
C HIS A 14 32.23 12.26 -24.86
N ILE A 15 31.11 11.57 -24.68
CA ILE A 15 29.78 12.17 -24.68
C ILE A 15 29.47 12.60 -23.25
N VAL A 16 29.03 13.85 -23.07
CA VAL A 16 28.60 14.34 -21.77
C VAL A 16 27.11 14.06 -21.61
N TYR A 17 26.78 13.05 -20.82
CA TYR A 17 25.41 12.78 -20.43
C TYR A 17 25.06 13.56 -19.17
N LYS A 18 24.02 14.39 -19.26
CA LYS A 18 23.47 15.10 -18.10
C LYS A 18 22.02 14.67 -17.93
N PRO A 19 21.69 13.82 -16.93
CA PRO A 19 20.30 13.50 -16.66
C PRO A 19 19.51 14.80 -16.46
N ILE A 20 18.32 14.86 -17.04
CA ILE A 20 17.52 16.08 -17.01
C ILE A 20 17.11 16.38 -15.57
N GLY A 21 17.34 17.61 -15.09
CA GLY A 21 17.12 18.00 -13.69
C GLY A 21 18.29 17.67 -12.75
N SER A 22 19.35 17.01 -13.24
CA SER A 22 20.58 16.78 -12.47
C SER A 22 21.57 17.93 -12.66
N GLY A 23 22.17 18.42 -11.57
CA GLY A 23 23.37 19.25 -11.61
C GLY A 23 24.64 18.47 -11.98
N VAL A 24 24.58 17.13 -11.90
CA VAL A 24 25.69 16.20 -12.16
C VAL A 24 25.67 15.73 -13.61
N SER A 25 26.84 15.76 -14.24
CA SER A 25 27.09 15.19 -15.57
C SER A 25 27.98 13.94 -15.46
N TYR A 26 27.80 13.01 -16.40
CA TYR A 26 28.55 11.77 -16.54
C TYR A 26 29.24 11.74 -17.90
N ASN A 27 30.46 11.23 -17.92
CA ASN A 27 31.22 11.09 -19.16
C ASN A 27 31.07 9.66 -19.68
N TRP A 28 30.43 9.53 -20.84
CA TRP A 28 30.23 8.27 -21.54
C TRP A 28 31.19 8.15 -22.73
N PRO A 29 31.46 6.92 -23.22
CA PRO A 29 32.31 6.72 -24.39
C PRO A 29 31.86 7.57 -25.59
N GLY A 30 32.81 8.15 -26.33
CA GLY A 30 32.53 8.99 -27.50
C GLY A 30 31.73 8.27 -28.61
N ASN A 31 31.78 6.94 -28.62
CA ASN A 31 31.06 6.06 -29.54
C ASN A 31 29.78 5.44 -28.93
N TYR A 32 29.27 5.96 -27.81
CA TYR A 32 28.10 5.39 -27.11
C TYR A 32 26.89 5.20 -28.04
N GLY A 33 26.46 3.94 -28.19
CA GLY A 33 25.37 3.49 -29.06
C GLY A 33 25.69 3.47 -30.56
N ASN A 34 26.87 3.93 -30.98
CA ASN A 34 27.25 4.12 -32.39
C ASN A 34 28.17 3.01 -32.93
N GLY A 35 28.01 2.70 -34.23
CA GLY A 35 28.95 1.91 -35.02
C GLY A 35 28.87 0.37 -34.90
N ALA A 36 28.33 -0.17 -33.81
CA ALA A 36 28.15 -1.61 -33.63
C ALA A 36 27.13 -1.95 -32.52
N CYS A 37 26.62 -3.18 -32.56
CA CYS A 37 25.90 -3.80 -31.44
C CYS A 37 26.89 -4.11 -30.31
N GLN A 38 26.73 -3.44 -29.17
CA GLN A 38 27.58 -3.62 -27.98
C GLN A 38 26.76 -3.38 -26.72
N THR A 39 27.29 -3.80 -25.57
CA THR A 39 26.73 -3.53 -24.24
C THR A 39 27.08 -2.11 -23.81
N HIS A 40 26.56 -1.11 -24.53
CA HIS A 40 26.98 0.30 -24.40
C HIS A 40 26.75 0.88 -23.00
N ASP A 41 25.79 0.35 -22.25
CA ASP A 41 25.47 0.83 -20.90
C ASP A 41 26.30 0.15 -19.80
N ALA A 42 26.92 -1.00 -20.08
CA ALA A 42 27.59 -1.80 -19.06
C ALA A 42 28.71 -1.02 -18.35
N GLY A 43 28.61 -0.89 -17.02
CA GLY A 43 29.58 -0.16 -16.22
C GLY A 43 29.42 1.36 -16.25
N LEU A 44 28.39 1.92 -16.89
CA LEU A 44 28.17 3.37 -16.97
C LEU A 44 27.18 3.90 -15.94
N ALA A 45 27.63 4.84 -15.11
CA ALA A 45 26.78 5.59 -14.19
C ALA A 45 25.77 6.50 -14.95
N PRO A 46 24.60 6.80 -14.38
CA PRO A 46 24.15 6.46 -13.02
C PRO A 46 23.48 5.08 -12.87
N LEU A 47 23.00 4.47 -13.95
CA LEU A 47 22.11 3.29 -13.89
C LEU A 47 22.86 1.94 -13.89
N CYS A 48 23.98 1.86 -14.61
CA CYS A 48 24.69 0.61 -14.89
C CYS A 48 26.15 0.62 -14.40
N GLY A 49 26.55 1.65 -13.65
CA GLY A 49 27.94 1.88 -13.22
C GLY A 49 28.28 1.25 -11.87
N GLN A 50 29.49 0.71 -11.75
CA GLN A 50 30.03 0.31 -10.45
C GLN A 50 30.74 1.50 -9.77
N GLY A 51 30.21 1.97 -8.64
CA GLY A 51 31.05 2.50 -7.56
C GLY A 51 30.85 3.96 -7.10
N GLY A 52 31.14 4.16 -5.81
CA GLY A 52 31.35 5.45 -5.14
C GLY A 52 30.17 5.92 -4.28
N LYS A 53 30.45 6.43 -3.07
CA LYS A 53 29.49 6.92 -2.04
C LYS A 53 28.42 7.92 -2.52
N ALA A 54 28.47 8.37 -3.78
CA ALA A 54 27.57 9.34 -4.39
C ALA A 54 26.52 8.75 -5.35
N THR A 55 26.55 7.45 -5.68
CA THR A 55 25.50 6.77 -6.44
C THR A 55 24.83 5.71 -5.55
N ARG A 56 23.69 6.06 -4.93
CA ARG A 56 22.93 5.17 -4.02
C ARG A 56 22.39 3.98 -4.81
N ARG A 57 22.71 2.78 -4.35
CA ARG A 57 22.95 1.57 -5.14
C ARG A 57 21.68 0.73 -5.26
N LEU A 58 21.46 0.18 -6.46
CA LEU A 58 20.56 -0.96 -6.67
C LEU A 58 21.26 -2.25 -6.17
N ALA A 59 20.51 -3.23 -5.64
CA ALA A 59 21.04 -4.57 -5.30
C ALA A 59 21.71 -5.26 -6.51
N SER A 60 21.20 -4.94 -7.70
CA SER A 60 21.67 -5.37 -9.01
C SER A 60 21.32 -4.30 -10.04
N PHE A 61 22.20 -4.02 -11.00
CA PHE A 61 21.88 -3.14 -12.12
C PHE A 61 20.73 -3.74 -12.96
N PRO A 62 19.92 -2.92 -13.64
CA PRO A 62 18.85 -3.41 -14.50
C PRO A 62 19.36 -4.46 -15.50
N SER A 63 18.57 -5.50 -15.79
CA SER A 63 19.02 -6.59 -16.67
C SER A 63 19.44 -6.11 -18.07
N TRP A 64 18.85 -5.01 -18.55
CA TRP A 64 19.17 -4.41 -19.84
C TRP A 64 20.56 -3.75 -19.91
N CYS A 65 21.24 -3.54 -18.77
CA CYS A 65 22.60 -3.00 -18.75
C CYS A 65 23.63 -3.88 -19.48
N ASN A 66 23.38 -5.19 -19.53
CA ASN A 66 24.27 -6.17 -20.17
C ASN A 66 23.79 -6.58 -21.56
N ASP A 67 22.73 -5.97 -22.08
CA ASP A 67 22.20 -6.29 -23.40
C ASP A 67 22.88 -5.49 -24.50
N GLN A 68 23.03 -6.11 -25.67
CA GLN A 68 23.57 -5.45 -26.84
C GLN A 68 22.49 -4.59 -27.50
N TRP A 69 22.84 -3.35 -27.84
CA TRP A 69 21.97 -2.46 -28.59
C TRP A 69 22.78 -1.52 -29.48
N CYS A 70 22.09 -0.76 -30.34
CA CYS A 70 22.68 0.34 -31.11
C CYS A 70 21.63 1.40 -31.47
N TRP A 71 22.10 2.57 -31.92
CA TRP A 71 21.26 3.58 -32.57
C TRP A 71 20.79 3.09 -33.95
N VAL A 72 19.53 3.33 -34.26
CA VAL A 72 18.86 2.87 -35.48
C VAL A 72 18.09 4.01 -36.15
N SER A 73 17.91 3.89 -37.47
CA SER A 73 17.06 4.79 -38.22
C SER A 73 15.65 4.20 -38.33
N LYS A 74 14.63 4.97 -37.97
CA LYS A 74 13.22 4.58 -38.10
C LYS A 74 12.88 4.13 -39.53
N SER A 75 13.47 4.76 -40.55
CA SER A 75 13.24 4.43 -41.96
C SER A 75 13.81 3.07 -42.38
N ASN A 76 14.92 2.63 -41.76
CA ASN A 76 15.72 1.50 -42.23
C ASN A 76 15.49 0.22 -41.40
N CYS A 77 14.83 0.35 -40.25
CA CYS A 77 14.58 -0.75 -39.30
C CYS A 77 13.08 -0.98 -39.13
N GLN A 78 12.34 -1.09 -40.25
CA GLN A 78 10.91 -1.38 -40.23
C GLN A 78 10.64 -2.78 -39.64
N GLY A 79 9.73 -2.88 -38.67
CA GLY A 79 9.37 -4.13 -38.01
C GLY A 79 10.20 -4.50 -36.77
N ALA A 80 11.24 -3.72 -36.43
CA ALA A 80 11.95 -3.87 -35.17
C ALA A 80 11.24 -3.09 -34.03
N SER A 81 11.38 -3.54 -32.78
CA SER A 81 10.97 -2.73 -31.63
C SER A 81 11.93 -1.55 -31.48
N LEU A 82 11.42 -0.33 -31.68
CA LEU A 82 12.18 0.92 -31.71
C LEU A 82 11.70 1.85 -30.59
N MET A 83 12.63 2.38 -29.80
CA MET A 83 12.31 3.36 -28.76
C MET A 83 13.05 4.67 -28.99
N ARG A 84 12.35 5.79 -28.78
CA ARG A 84 12.91 7.12 -28.95
C ARG A 84 13.76 7.50 -27.73
N SER A 85 15.00 7.89 -27.97
CA SER A 85 15.91 8.39 -26.94
C SER A 85 15.54 9.81 -26.50
N VAL A 86 15.65 10.07 -25.20
CA VAL A 86 15.52 11.40 -24.59
C VAL A 86 16.80 11.84 -23.86
N LEU A 87 17.87 11.04 -23.98
CA LEU A 87 19.14 11.27 -23.29
C LEU A 87 19.84 12.55 -23.78
N PHE A 88 19.57 12.96 -25.02
CA PHE A 88 20.23 14.08 -25.69
C PHE A 88 19.19 15.15 -26.07
N PRO A 89 18.97 16.14 -25.17
CA PRO A 89 18.09 17.27 -25.47
C PRO A 89 18.52 17.97 -26.76
N GLY A 90 17.56 18.27 -27.63
CA GLY A 90 17.82 18.87 -28.96
C GLY A 90 17.93 17.87 -30.10
N VAL A 91 18.08 16.55 -29.81
CA VAL A 91 18.04 15.49 -30.82
C VAL A 91 16.66 14.84 -30.81
N THR A 92 15.85 15.11 -31.85
CA THR A 92 14.44 14.67 -31.88
C THR A 92 14.22 13.34 -32.59
N ASP A 93 15.09 12.95 -33.52
CA ASP A 93 14.99 11.74 -34.34
C ASP A 93 16.10 10.73 -33.99
N LEU A 94 16.20 10.31 -32.73
CA LEU A 94 17.17 9.31 -32.29
C LEU A 94 16.45 8.12 -31.67
N TYR A 95 16.62 6.93 -32.26
CA TYR A 95 15.97 5.70 -31.83
C TYR A 95 17.00 4.62 -31.56
N PHE A 96 16.73 3.73 -30.62
CA PHE A 96 17.54 2.54 -30.35
C PHE A 96 16.69 1.27 -30.40
N SER A 97 17.36 0.12 -30.54
CA SER A 97 16.72 -1.20 -30.54
C SER A 97 17.67 -2.27 -29.99
N TYR A 98 17.18 -3.03 -29.00
CA TYR A 98 17.83 -4.24 -28.50
C TYR A 98 17.64 -5.40 -29.49
N GLY A 99 16.42 -5.58 -30.01
CA GLY A 99 16.09 -6.66 -30.95
C GLY A 99 16.91 -6.62 -32.26
N THR A 100 17.27 -5.42 -32.75
CA THR A 100 18.16 -5.28 -33.93
C THR A 100 19.54 -5.89 -33.69
N CYS A 101 19.97 -5.98 -32.43
CA CYS A 101 21.24 -6.57 -32.01
C CYS A 101 21.11 -8.02 -31.52
N GLY A 102 19.97 -8.69 -31.75
CA GLY A 102 19.77 -10.08 -31.40
C GLY A 102 19.45 -10.34 -29.93
N SER A 103 19.27 -9.29 -29.12
CA SER A 103 18.72 -9.43 -27.77
C SER A 103 17.27 -9.91 -27.85
N ILE A 104 16.95 -10.92 -27.06
CA ILE A 104 15.60 -11.48 -26.92
C ILE A 104 14.95 -10.94 -25.64
N ASP A 105 13.62 -10.84 -25.66
CA ASP A 105 12.85 -10.44 -24.49
C ASP A 105 12.94 -11.49 -23.35
N SER A 106 12.61 -11.06 -22.13
CA SER A 106 12.76 -11.88 -20.95
C SER A 106 11.81 -13.09 -20.93
N PHE A 107 10.65 -13.01 -21.58
CA PHE A 107 9.75 -14.16 -21.68
C PHE A 107 10.30 -15.21 -22.64
N SER A 108 10.78 -14.81 -23.81
CA SER A 108 11.36 -15.69 -24.83
C SER A 108 12.57 -16.43 -24.29
N ALA A 109 13.43 -15.76 -23.52
CA ALA A 109 14.54 -16.41 -22.83
C ALA A 109 14.05 -17.39 -21.74
N TRP A 110 12.97 -17.08 -21.03
CA TRP A 110 12.40 -17.91 -19.96
C TRP A 110 11.76 -19.17 -20.53
N ALA A 111 10.94 -19.04 -21.58
CA ALA A 111 10.31 -20.13 -22.29
C ALA A 111 11.35 -21.07 -22.94
N ALA A 112 12.49 -20.52 -23.38
CA ALA A 112 13.60 -21.30 -23.92
C ALA A 112 14.45 -22.02 -22.85
N GLY A 113 14.14 -21.86 -21.55
CA GLY A 113 14.92 -22.44 -20.45
C GLY A 113 16.32 -21.83 -20.30
N ASN A 114 16.56 -20.65 -20.90
CA ASN A 114 17.85 -19.96 -20.86
C ASN A 114 18.05 -19.11 -19.60
N PHE A 115 17.06 -19.09 -18.70
CA PHE A 115 17.24 -18.51 -17.38
C PHE A 115 18.04 -19.50 -16.53
N GLY A 116 19.02 -19.00 -15.78
CA GLY A 116 19.49 -19.69 -14.57
C GLY A 116 18.32 -19.83 -13.57
N SER A 117 18.59 -19.99 -12.27
CA SER A 117 17.57 -20.14 -11.22
C SER A 117 16.59 -18.95 -11.01
N SER A 118 16.44 -18.03 -11.98
CA SER A 118 15.67 -16.79 -11.91
C SER A 118 14.31 -16.89 -12.59
N SER A 119 13.26 -16.36 -11.96
CA SER A 119 11.85 -16.38 -12.38
C SER A 119 11.38 -15.01 -12.94
N LEU A 120 10.25 -14.97 -13.67
CA LEU A 120 9.75 -13.73 -14.32
C LEU A 120 9.39 -12.61 -13.32
N ASN A 121 8.94 -12.94 -12.11
CA ASN A 121 8.70 -11.95 -11.05
C ASN A 121 9.99 -11.22 -10.63
N LEU A 122 11.16 -11.88 -10.68
CA LEU A 122 12.46 -11.24 -10.39
C LEU A 122 12.86 -10.24 -11.47
N VAL A 123 12.48 -10.50 -12.73
CA VAL A 123 12.67 -9.54 -13.83
C VAL A 123 11.87 -8.27 -13.55
N VAL A 124 10.57 -8.42 -13.23
CA VAL A 124 9.70 -7.30 -12.86
C VAL A 124 10.23 -6.55 -11.64
N GLU A 125 10.64 -7.26 -10.60
CA GLU A 125 11.26 -6.67 -9.40
C GLU A 125 12.48 -5.82 -9.75
N SER A 126 13.38 -6.33 -10.60
CA SER A 126 14.59 -5.58 -10.99
C SER A 126 14.26 -4.28 -11.72
N TYR A 127 13.25 -4.28 -12.59
CA TYR A 127 12.81 -3.08 -13.29
C TYR A 127 12.14 -2.07 -12.35
N LEU A 128 11.30 -2.54 -11.42
CA LEU A 128 10.67 -1.67 -10.43
C LEU A 128 11.68 -1.03 -9.48
N GLN A 129 12.72 -1.78 -9.08
CA GLN A 129 13.82 -1.22 -8.29
C GLN A 129 14.57 -0.13 -9.07
N SER A 130 14.81 -0.34 -10.37
CA SER A 130 15.39 0.68 -11.25
C SER A 130 14.53 1.95 -11.31
N SER A 131 13.23 1.79 -11.56
CA SER A 131 12.29 2.92 -11.59
C SER A 131 12.27 3.64 -10.25
N ARG A 132 12.34 2.92 -9.14
CA ARG A 132 12.38 3.49 -7.81
C ARG A 132 13.60 4.34 -7.54
N SER A 133 14.79 3.85 -7.87
CA SER A 133 16.02 4.63 -7.72
C SER A 133 15.89 5.97 -8.44
N GLN A 134 15.40 5.96 -9.68
CA GLN A 134 15.25 7.16 -10.51
C GLN A 134 14.19 8.12 -9.99
N ILE A 135 13.02 7.59 -9.58
CA ILE A 135 11.93 8.40 -9.04
C ILE A 135 12.35 9.04 -7.72
N GLU A 136 12.83 8.25 -6.75
CA GLU A 136 13.22 8.77 -5.44
C GLU A 136 14.39 9.78 -5.54
N ASP A 137 15.35 9.57 -6.45
CA ASP A 137 16.41 10.55 -6.73
C ASP A 137 15.87 11.84 -7.35
N ALA A 138 14.92 11.75 -8.28
CA ALA A 138 14.36 12.92 -8.94
C ALA A 138 13.50 13.77 -7.99
N TYR A 139 12.72 13.16 -7.09
CA TYR A 139 12.03 13.90 -6.03
C TYR A 139 13.02 14.63 -5.14
N ARG A 140 14.10 13.96 -4.68
CA ARG A 140 15.14 14.60 -3.85
C ARG A 140 15.81 15.79 -4.54
N LYS A 141 16.05 15.73 -5.85
CA LYS A 141 16.69 16.82 -6.61
C LYS A 141 15.74 17.99 -6.89
N ASN A 142 14.44 17.71 -7.01
CA ASN A 142 13.42 18.73 -7.29
C ASN A 142 12.79 19.33 -6.02
N ALA A 143 13.01 18.72 -4.84
CA ALA A 143 12.59 19.23 -3.55
C ALA A 143 13.16 20.65 -3.31
N GLY A 144 12.30 21.67 -3.38
CA GLY A 144 12.65 23.08 -3.18
C GLY A 144 12.80 23.93 -4.45
N SER A 145 12.73 23.37 -5.65
CA SER A 145 12.83 24.14 -6.91
C SER A 145 11.45 24.56 -7.42
N VAL A 146 10.94 25.69 -6.87
CA VAL A 146 9.60 26.24 -7.15
C VAL A 146 9.49 26.94 -8.52
N SER A 147 10.48 26.83 -9.42
CA SER A 147 10.55 27.61 -10.67
C SER A 147 10.67 26.82 -11.98
N LEU A 148 10.61 25.49 -11.97
CA LEU A 148 10.77 24.69 -13.19
C LEU A 148 9.46 24.55 -13.98
N GLU A 149 9.37 25.17 -15.16
CA GLU A 149 8.44 24.75 -16.20
C GLU A 149 8.90 23.39 -16.75
N CYS A 150 8.23 22.32 -16.35
CA CYS A 150 8.56 20.97 -16.77
C CYS A 150 7.79 20.60 -18.04
N ILE A 151 8.54 20.33 -19.12
CA ILE A 151 7.98 19.78 -20.37
C ILE A 151 7.57 18.32 -20.13
N TYR A 152 6.34 17.99 -20.48
CA TYR A 152 5.80 16.63 -20.45
C TYR A 152 4.92 16.40 -21.69
N THR A 153 4.64 15.14 -22.01
CA THR A 153 3.71 14.79 -23.08
C THR A 153 2.34 14.54 -22.48
N ASN A 154 1.36 15.39 -22.81
CA ASN A 154 0.01 15.23 -22.30
C ASN A 154 -0.65 13.98 -22.90
N GLN A 155 -1.22 13.16 -22.03
CA GLN A 155 -1.97 11.96 -22.41
C GLN A 155 -3.37 12.29 -22.96
N CYS A 156 -3.99 13.39 -22.51
CA CYS A 156 -5.25 13.85 -23.04
C CYS A 156 -5.03 14.58 -24.37
N SER A 157 -5.50 14.01 -25.48
CA SER A 157 -5.32 14.49 -26.87
C SER A 157 -3.95 14.20 -27.45
N CYS A 158 -3.62 12.91 -27.56
CA CYS A 158 -2.33 12.47 -28.09
C CYS A 158 -2.23 12.70 -29.61
N GLN A 159 -1.52 13.76 -30.00
CA GLN A 159 -1.33 14.13 -31.41
C GLN A 159 -0.45 13.15 -32.20
N SER A 160 0.47 12.46 -31.52
CA SER A 160 1.40 11.53 -32.14
C SER A 160 0.94 10.07 -32.09
N CYS A 161 -0.26 9.81 -31.57
CA CYS A 161 -0.80 8.46 -31.42
C CYS A 161 -1.49 7.98 -32.70
N GLU A 162 -1.24 6.72 -33.03
CA GLU A 162 -1.83 6.02 -34.17
C GLU A 162 -2.73 4.88 -33.67
N GLN A 163 -3.74 4.52 -34.46
CA GLN A 163 -4.69 3.46 -34.07
C GLN A 163 -3.96 2.12 -33.89
N ASN A 164 -4.14 1.49 -32.73
CA ASN A 164 -3.68 0.15 -32.44
C ASN A 164 -4.90 -0.76 -32.24
N SER A 165 -4.97 -1.85 -33.01
CA SER A 165 -6.12 -2.78 -32.99
C SER A 165 -6.18 -3.61 -31.71
N ALA A 166 -5.03 -4.05 -31.17
CA ALA A 166 -4.99 -4.91 -29.99
C ALA A 166 -5.46 -4.17 -28.72
N TRP A 167 -5.25 -2.87 -28.67
CA TRP A 167 -5.66 -2.02 -27.56
C TRP A 167 -7.00 -1.32 -27.77
N GLY A 168 -7.59 -1.43 -28.97
CA GLY A 168 -8.84 -0.75 -29.32
C GLY A 168 -8.76 0.79 -29.31
N GLN A 169 -7.57 1.38 -29.34
CA GLN A 169 -7.37 2.84 -29.16
C GLN A 169 -6.10 3.35 -29.86
N LYS A 170 -5.91 4.67 -29.86
CA LYS A 170 -4.69 5.29 -30.39
C LYS A 170 -3.56 5.28 -29.37
N LEU A 171 -2.36 4.89 -29.80
CA LEU A 171 -1.17 4.82 -28.96
C LEU A 171 0.06 5.34 -29.69
N ASN A 172 1.08 5.72 -28.93
CA ASN A 172 2.44 5.89 -29.39
C ASN A 172 3.39 5.11 -28.46
N ALA A 173 3.80 3.93 -28.93
CA ALA A 173 4.68 3.04 -28.18
C ALA A 173 6.10 3.60 -27.96
N ALA A 174 6.52 4.62 -28.72
CA ALA A 174 7.84 5.22 -28.55
C ALA A 174 7.87 6.34 -27.49
N GLU A 175 6.72 6.69 -26.92
CA GLU A 175 6.56 7.83 -26.01
C GLU A 175 5.95 7.42 -24.66
N VAL A 176 6.12 8.30 -23.68
CA VAL A 176 5.58 8.19 -22.32
C VAL A 176 4.64 9.36 -22.10
N GLY A 177 3.45 9.10 -21.60
CA GLY A 177 2.41 10.09 -21.36
C GLY A 177 2.24 10.44 -19.90
N THR A 178 1.69 11.63 -19.65
CA THR A 178 1.29 12.08 -18.32
C THR A 178 -0.16 12.51 -18.35
N TRP A 179 -0.95 11.92 -17.47
CA TRP A 179 -2.29 12.39 -17.14
C TRP A 179 -2.24 13.15 -15.82
N LEU A 180 -2.60 14.43 -15.86
CA LEU A 180 -2.72 15.28 -14.67
C LEU A 180 -4.16 15.22 -14.16
N LYS A 181 -4.35 14.83 -12.90
CA LYS A 181 -5.69 14.76 -12.30
C LYS A 181 -6.30 16.17 -12.22
N PRO A 182 -7.49 16.41 -12.80
CA PRO A 182 -8.16 17.72 -12.72
C PRO A 182 -8.50 18.11 -11.28
N GLY A 183 -8.54 19.42 -11.01
CA GLY A 183 -9.00 19.95 -9.71
C GLY A 183 -8.00 19.84 -8.55
N LYS A 184 -6.75 19.45 -8.82
CA LYS A 184 -5.66 19.40 -7.85
C LYS A 184 -4.77 20.65 -7.97
N GLY A 185 -4.23 21.13 -6.85
CA GLY A 185 -3.40 22.33 -6.80
C GLY A 185 -2.18 22.27 -7.74
N THR A 186 -1.69 23.44 -8.16
CA THR A 186 -0.67 23.59 -9.21
C THR A 186 0.69 23.00 -8.85
N GLU A 187 1.06 22.96 -7.57
CA GLU A 187 2.36 22.48 -7.12
C GLU A 187 2.56 20.97 -7.31
N GLY A 188 1.59 20.16 -6.87
CA GLY A 188 1.65 18.70 -7.02
C GLY A 188 1.58 18.26 -8.48
N GLN A 189 0.75 18.93 -9.29
CA GLN A 189 0.68 18.67 -10.73
C GLN A 189 1.99 19.02 -11.44
N ARG A 190 2.67 20.10 -11.03
CA ARG A 190 3.99 20.47 -11.57
C ARG A 190 5.06 19.45 -11.20
N LEU A 191 5.07 18.96 -9.96
CA LEU A 191 6.02 17.93 -9.55
C LEU A 191 5.81 16.67 -10.40
N ALA A 192 4.57 16.20 -10.53
CA ALA A 192 4.23 15.06 -11.39
C ALA A 192 4.66 15.26 -12.85
N SER A 193 4.51 16.45 -13.43
CA SER A 193 4.99 16.71 -14.78
C SER A 193 6.52 16.65 -14.90
N CYS A 194 7.26 17.14 -13.90
CA CYS A 194 8.72 17.01 -13.83
C CYS A 194 9.17 15.55 -13.76
N MET A 195 8.44 14.70 -13.03
CA MET A 195 8.77 13.29 -12.88
C MET A 195 8.70 12.49 -14.18
N THR A 196 7.91 12.96 -15.14
CA THR A 196 7.73 12.29 -16.44
C THR A 196 9.07 12.10 -17.15
N LYS A 197 9.89 13.16 -17.19
CA LYS A 197 11.22 13.09 -17.82
C LYS A 197 12.20 12.20 -17.06
N ALA A 198 12.11 12.17 -15.73
CA ALA A 198 13.02 11.39 -14.90
C ALA A 198 12.83 9.88 -15.10
N VAL A 199 11.59 9.43 -15.27
CA VAL A 199 11.27 8.00 -15.39
C VAL A 199 11.14 7.53 -16.86
N ALA A 200 10.90 8.44 -17.80
CA ALA A 200 10.62 8.09 -19.19
C ALA A 200 11.74 7.26 -19.86
N ASP A 201 13.01 7.52 -19.54
CA ASP A 201 14.12 6.74 -20.09
C ASP A 201 14.08 5.29 -19.60
N THR A 202 13.84 5.09 -18.30
CA THR A 202 13.71 3.75 -17.71
C THR A 202 12.54 3.00 -18.34
N PHE A 203 11.38 3.64 -18.46
CA PHE A 203 10.21 3.01 -19.09
C PHE A 203 10.47 2.62 -20.54
N ARG A 204 11.10 3.50 -21.32
CA ARG A 204 11.43 3.21 -22.73
C ARG A 204 12.45 2.10 -22.87
N ARG A 205 13.47 2.01 -22.01
CA ARG A 205 14.47 0.92 -22.07
C ARG A 205 13.85 -0.43 -21.78
N VAL A 206 13.03 -0.50 -20.74
CA VAL A 206 12.26 -1.72 -20.42
C VAL A 206 11.32 -2.06 -21.57
N ALA A 207 10.59 -1.08 -22.11
CA ALA A 207 9.71 -1.31 -23.25
C ALA A 207 10.45 -1.76 -24.52
N ALA A 208 11.60 -1.17 -24.85
CA ALA A 208 12.42 -1.55 -26.01
C ALA A 208 12.81 -3.02 -25.98
N LYS A 209 13.04 -3.55 -24.78
CA LYS A 209 13.43 -4.93 -24.55
C LYS A 209 12.23 -5.86 -24.46
N GLU A 210 11.23 -5.47 -23.69
CA GLU A 210 10.17 -6.38 -23.24
C GLU A 210 8.88 -6.28 -24.05
N SER A 211 8.58 -5.14 -24.67
CA SER A 211 7.38 -5.02 -25.51
C SER A 211 7.64 -5.56 -26.92
N ASP A 212 6.60 -6.12 -27.55
CA ASP A 212 6.69 -6.55 -28.94
C ASP A 212 6.75 -5.36 -29.88
N ALA A 213 7.33 -5.55 -31.06
CA ALA A 213 7.57 -4.48 -32.03
C ALA A 213 6.30 -3.75 -32.51
N GLN A 214 5.14 -4.42 -32.44
CA GLN A 214 3.86 -3.82 -32.82
C GLN A 214 3.08 -3.30 -31.60
N THR A 215 3.59 -3.51 -30.39
CA THR A 215 2.87 -3.24 -29.13
C THR A 215 1.47 -3.86 -29.17
N SER A 216 1.41 -5.11 -29.62
CA SER A 216 0.19 -5.91 -29.70
C SER A 216 -0.18 -6.49 -28.34
N ARG A 217 0.76 -6.58 -27.39
CA ARG A 217 0.46 -6.95 -26.00
C ARG A 217 -0.02 -5.75 -25.21
N VAL A 218 -1.21 -5.85 -24.61
CA VAL A 218 -1.74 -4.84 -23.69
C VAL A 218 -1.02 -4.98 -22.35
N GLY A 219 -0.31 -3.93 -21.96
CA GLY A 219 0.45 -3.89 -20.71
C GLY A 219 1.22 -2.59 -20.58
N TYR A 220 1.40 -2.13 -19.35
CA TYR A 220 1.88 -0.80 -19.04
C TYR A 220 3.11 -0.83 -18.12
N GLN A 221 3.90 0.24 -18.20
CA GLN A 221 4.72 0.71 -17.08
C GLN A 221 4.16 2.05 -16.63
N TYR A 222 3.98 2.23 -15.34
CA TYR A 222 3.29 3.42 -14.86
C TYR A 222 3.67 3.80 -13.44
N PHE A 223 3.54 5.09 -13.13
CA PHE A 223 3.74 5.65 -11.80
C PHE A 223 2.59 6.60 -11.48
N ALA A 224 1.97 6.42 -10.31
CA ALA A 224 0.99 7.36 -9.79
C ALA A 224 1.51 8.08 -8.56
N ASP A 225 1.40 9.41 -8.60
CA ASP A 225 1.85 10.31 -7.55
C ASP A 225 0.82 10.39 -6.42
N GLN A 226 1.28 10.25 -5.17
CA GLN A 226 0.42 10.24 -3.99
C GLN A 226 -0.22 11.61 -3.72
N ALA A 227 0.54 12.69 -3.93
CA ALA A 227 0.12 14.05 -3.59
C ALA A 227 -0.93 14.60 -4.55
N SER A 228 -0.69 14.48 -5.86
CA SER A 228 -1.57 15.00 -6.92
C SER A 228 -2.58 13.98 -7.43
N GLY A 229 -2.34 12.67 -7.28
CA GLY A 229 -3.14 11.64 -7.94
C GLY A 229 -2.95 11.62 -9.47
N SER A 230 -1.94 12.30 -9.99
CA SER A 230 -1.56 12.26 -11.41
C SER A 230 -0.82 10.97 -11.74
N MET A 231 -0.81 10.58 -13.01
CA MET A 231 -0.24 9.31 -13.46
C MET A 231 0.66 9.50 -14.68
N ILE A 232 1.82 8.87 -14.66
CA ILE A 232 2.76 8.75 -15.78
C ILE A 232 2.66 7.33 -16.32
N THR A 233 2.54 7.17 -17.64
CA THR A 233 2.30 5.87 -18.27
C THR A 233 3.13 5.68 -19.54
N TRP A 234 3.63 4.46 -19.73
CA TRP A 234 4.05 3.93 -21.01
C TRP A 234 3.11 2.78 -21.39
N PRO A 235 2.70 2.65 -22.67
CA PRO A 235 2.93 3.60 -23.75
C PRO A 235 2.11 4.88 -23.56
N LEU A 236 2.45 5.94 -24.31
CA LEU A 236 1.57 7.10 -24.44
C LEU A 236 0.26 6.64 -25.11
N ALA A 237 -0.84 6.65 -24.38
CA ALA A 237 -2.16 6.32 -24.89
C ALA A 237 -3.03 7.58 -25.04
N ASP A 238 -3.86 7.65 -26.08
CA ASP A 238 -4.85 8.73 -26.22
C ASP A 238 -6.06 8.47 -25.28
N TRP A 239 -5.79 8.52 -23.99
CA TRP A 239 -6.76 8.20 -22.94
C TRP A 239 -6.84 9.31 -21.90
N CYS A 240 -8.02 9.92 -21.80
CA CYS A 240 -8.31 10.98 -20.84
C CYS A 240 -9.44 10.52 -19.91
N PRO A 241 -9.13 9.88 -18.77
CA PRO A 241 -10.14 9.34 -17.89
C PRO A 241 -11.03 10.42 -17.27
N ALA A 242 -12.27 10.04 -16.91
CA ALA A 242 -13.26 10.91 -16.30
C ALA A 242 -12.79 11.49 -14.95
N THR A 243 -13.43 12.56 -14.49
CA THR A 243 -13.08 13.28 -13.24
C THR A 243 -13.05 12.39 -11.99
N GLY A 244 -13.87 11.33 -11.96
CA GLY A 244 -13.92 10.34 -10.88
C GLY A 244 -12.75 9.35 -10.85
N PHE A 245 -11.95 9.23 -11.91
CA PHE A 245 -10.79 8.34 -11.90
C PHE A 245 -9.71 8.87 -10.97
N ASP A 246 -9.17 7.99 -10.14
CA ASP A 246 -8.03 8.29 -9.29
C ASP A 246 -7.22 7.01 -9.09
N PRO A 247 -5.94 6.99 -9.50
CA PRO A 247 -5.11 5.79 -9.45
C PRO A 247 -4.92 5.27 -8.02
N ARG A 248 -5.06 6.13 -7.00
CA ARG A 248 -4.81 5.76 -5.59
C ARG A 248 -5.86 4.80 -5.03
N PHE A 249 -7.04 4.70 -5.66
CA PHE A 249 -8.08 3.73 -5.29
C PHE A 249 -8.09 2.50 -6.20
N ARG A 250 -7.08 2.33 -7.06
CA ARG A 250 -6.97 1.14 -7.90
C ARG A 250 -6.32 0.00 -7.10
N PRO A 251 -6.75 -1.26 -7.32
CA PRO A 251 -6.19 -2.42 -6.63
C PRO A 251 -4.67 -2.48 -6.64
N TRP A 252 -4.05 -2.18 -7.78
CA TRP A 252 -2.59 -2.18 -7.95
C TRP A 252 -1.88 -1.14 -7.09
N TYR A 253 -2.50 0.04 -6.89
CA TYR A 253 -1.91 1.11 -6.10
C TYR A 253 -1.93 0.75 -4.63
N ALA A 254 -3.09 0.34 -4.15
CA ALA A 254 -3.29 -0.04 -2.76
C ALA A 254 -2.43 -1.25 -2.38
N ALA A 255 -2.32 -2.25 -3.28
CA ALA A 255 -1.46 -3.40 -3.11
C ALA A 255 0.03 -2.99 -3.10
N GLY A 256 0.46 -2.11 -4.02
CA GLY A 256 1.83 -1.62 -4.06
C GLY A 256 2.21 -0.74 -2.87
N ALA A 257 1.27 0.06 -2.35
CA ALA A 257 1.50 0.96 -1.23
C ALA A 257 1.50 0.26 0.13
N THR A 258 0.82 -0.89 0.27
CA THR A 258 0.59 -1.55 1.57
C THR A 258 0.83 -3.05 1.54
N GLY A 259 1.47 -3.59 2.57
CA GLY A 259 1.50 -5.03 2.84
C GLY A 259 0.12 -5.62 3.16
N PRO A 260 -0.01 -6.94 3.30
CA PRO A 260 -1.27 -7.59 3.68
C PRO A 260 -1.79 -7.07 5.02
N LYS A 261 -3.10 -6.98 5.15
CA LYS A 261 -3.75 -6.38 6.31
C LYS A 261 -5.16 -6.92 6.55
N ASP A 262 -5.56 -6.89 7.80
CA ASP A 262 -6.90 -7.15 8.29
C ASP A 262 -7.57 -5.83 8.66
N ILE A 263 -8.68 -5.49 8.02
CA ILE A 263 -9.39 -4.23 8.24
C ILE A 263 -10.78 -4.48 8.82
N VAL A 264 -11.06 -3.90 9.99
CA VAL A 264 -12.43 -3.82 10.52
C VAL A 264 -12.93 -2.39 10.32
N VAL A 265 -13.91 -2.21 9.43
CA VAL A 265 -14.54 -0.90 9.21
C VAL A 265 -15.72 -0.76 10.16
N VAL A 266 -15.68 0.23 11.04
CA VAL A 266 -16.69 0.50 12.07
C VAL A 266 -17.32 1.85 11.79
N VAL A 267 -18.61 1.85 11.46
CA VAL A 267 -19.29 3.05 10.95
C VAL A 267 -20.54 3.36 11.76
N ASP A 268 -20.59 4.58 12.27
CA ASP A 268 -21.76 5.13 12.94
C ASP A 268 -22.88 5.34 11.91
N VAL A 269 -24.05 4.78 12.21
CA VAL A 269 -25.30 4.96 11.44
C VAL A 269 -26.41 5.59 12.29
N SER A 270 -26.03 6.26 13.39
CA SER A 270 -26.98 6.98 14.26
C SER A 270 -27.73 8.10 13.51
N GLY A 271 -28.86 8.53 14.07
CA GLY A 271 -29.70 9.55 13.42
C GLY A 271 -28.99 10.89 13.13
N SER A 272 -27.94 11.25 13.88
CA SER A 272 -27.15 12.47 13.64
C SER A 272 -26.46 12.48 12.29
N MET A 273 -26.11 11.30 11.76
CA MET A 273 -25.47 11.10 10.46
C MET A 273 -26.30 11.63 9.28
N SER A 274 -27.60 11.89 9.47
CA SER A 274 -28.45 12.60 8.50
C SER A 274 -28.01 14.04 8.25
N THR A 275 -27.39 14.68 9.25
CA THR A 275 -26.88 16.06 9.18
C THR A 275 -25.81 16.17 8.11
N ALA A 276 -25.93 17.20 7.25
CA ALA A 276 -24.99 17.44 6.15
C ALA A 276 -24.71 16.22 5.23
N LYS A 277 -25.62 15.23 5.22
CA LYS A 277 -25.49 13.97 4.49
C LYS A 277 -24.22 13.18 4.84
N ARG A 278 -23.79 13.22 6.12
CA ARG A 278 -22.62 12.47 6.60
C ARG A 278 -22.75 10.97 6.38
N TYR A 279 -23.97 10.41 6.47
CA TYR A 279 -24.23 9.01 6.12
C TYR A 279 -23.79 8.66 4.69
N GLN A 280 -24.08 9.50 3.70
CA GLN A 280 -23.66 9.28 2.31
C GLN A 280 -22.13 9.34 2.18
N LYS A 281 -21.48 10.25 2.92
CA LYS A 281 -20.03 10.33 2.95
C LYS A 281 -19.40 9.08 3.55
N SER A 282 -19.94 8.58 4.66
CA SER A 282 -19.46 7.35 5.31
C SER A 282 -19.67 6.11 4.44
N GLN A 283 -20.79 6.03 3.73
CA GLN A 283 -21.02 4.97 2.74
C GLN A 283 -19.96 5.03 1.63
N GLN A 284 -19.80 6.19 0.98
CA GLN A 284 -18.78 6.39 -0.07
C GLN A 284 -17.35 6.14 0.42
N ALA A 285 -17.04 6.51 1.66
CA ALA A 285 -15.74 6.25 2.27
C ALA A 285 -15.51 4.76 2.52
N THR A 286 -16.54 4.04 2.97
CA THR A 286 -16.50 2.58 3.16
C THR A 286 -16.33 1.87 1.82
N GLU A 287 -17.08 2.26 0.79
CA GLU A 287 -16.91 1.77 -0.59
C GLU A 287 -15.48 2.03 -1.08
N ALA A 288 -14.96 3.23 -0.85
CA ALA A 288 -13.59 3.58 -1.24
C ALA A 288 -12.57 2.68 -0.55
N ILE A 289 -12.69 2.44 0.76
CA ILE A 289 -11.83 1.49 1.49
C ILE A 289 -11.91 0.10 0.85
N LEU A 290 -13.11 -0.44 0.62
CA LEU A 290 -13.27 -1.78 0.03
C LEU A 290 -12.62 -1.88 -1.36
N ASN A 291 -12.68 -0.81 -2.15
CA ASN A 291 -12.01 -0.71 -3.44
C ASN A 291 -10.48 -0.66 -3.34
N THR A 292 -9.93 -0.27 -2.18
CA THR A 292 -8.48 -0.34 -1.88
C THR A 292 -8.02 -1.73 -1.44
N LEU A 293 -8.92 -2.61 -1.02
CA LEU A 293 -8.54 -3.92 -0.50
C LEU A 293 -8.47 -4.94 -1.63
N VAL A 294 -7.46 -5.81 -1.59
CA VAL A 294 -7.24 -6.85 -2.61
C VAL A 294 -7.25 -8.25 -2.00
N TRP A 295 -7.10 -9.28 -2.83
CA TRP A 295 -7.17 -10.71 -2.47
C TRP A 295 -6.27 -11.14 -1.29
N LYS A 296 -5.20 -10.39 -0.99
CA LYS A 296 -4.29 -10.62 0.15
C LYS A 296 -4.79 -10.04 1.47
N ASP A 297 -5.76 -9.14 1.42
CA ASP A 297 -6.33 -8.42 2.55
C ASP A 297 -7.62 -9.09 3.01
N PHE A 298 -7.95 -8.93 4.29
CA PHE A 298 -9.16 -9.45 4.90
C PHE A 298 -9.97 -8.30 5.50
N ALA A 299 -11.29 -8.36 5.42
CA ALA A 299 -12.14 -7.33 6.01
C ALA A 299 -13.50 -7.82 6.50
N THR A 300 -14.07 -7.01 7.40
CA THR A 300 -15.52 -6.99 7.69
C THR A 300 -15.97 -5.56 7.93
N ILE A 301 -17.29 -5.36 7.95
CA ILE A 301 -17.94 -4.07 8.17
C ILE A 301 -18.90 -4.22 9.34
N ILE A 302 -18.82 -3.29 10.30
CA ILE A 302 -19.68 -3.17 11.47
C ILE A 302 -20.39 -1.81 11.37
N LEU A 303 -21.71 -1.83 11.23
CA LEU A 303 -22.54 -0.64 11.35
C LEU A 303 -23.12 -0.59 12.76
N PHE A 304 -23.05 0.56 13.43
CA PHE A 304 -23.46 0.69 14.82
C PHE A 304 -24.33 1.93 15.08
N ASN A 305 -25.18 1.82 16.09
CA ASN A 305 -25.97 2.91 16.65
C ASN A 305 -25.88 2.87 18.20
N ARG A 306 -26.98 2.64 18.93
CA ARG A 306 -26.93 2.34 20.38
C ARG A 306 -26.39 0.92 20.66
N GLY A 307 -26.39 0.05 19.66
CA GLY A 307 -25.76 -1.26 19.67
C GLY A 307 -25.18 -1.57 18.29
N ILE A 308 -25.21 -2.83 17.87
CA ILE A 308 -24.82 -3.23 16.52
C ILE A 308 -26.05 -3.19 15.61
N ALA A 309 -26.02 -2.33 14.60
CA ALA A 309 -27.09 -2.19 13.62
C ALA A 309 -27.00 -3.32 12.57
N ALA A 310 -25.80 -3.56 12.04
CA ALA A 310 -25.54 -4.64 11.10
C ALA A 310 -24.06 -5.04 11.11
N VAL A 311 -23.77 -6.29 10.76
CA VAL A 311 -22.41 -6.79 10.55
C VAL A 311 -22.39 -7.60 9.26
N TYR A 312 -21.41 -7.34 8.40
CA TYR A 312 -21.27 -8.11 7.17
C TYR A 312 -20.93 -9.58 7.46
N SER A 313 -19.98 -9.80 8.38
CA SER A 313 -19.55 -11.13 8.82
C SER A 313 -18.91 -11.08 10.21
N ASP A 314 -19.19 -12.09 11.05
CA ASP A 314 -18.60 -12.26 12.40
C ASP A 314 -17.14 -12.72 12.38
N VAL A 315 -16.63 -13.05 11.20
CA VAL A 315 -15.21 -13.30 10.93
C VAL A 315 -14.77 -12.46 9.73
N LEU A 316 -13.48 -12.16 9.64
CA LEU A 316 -12.94 -11.47 8.49
C LEU A 316 -13.04 -12.34 7.23
N VAL A 317 -13.27 -11.68 6.09
CA VAL A 317 -13.44 -12.32 4.79
C VAL A 317 -12.34 -11.83 3.85
N PRO A 318 -11.65 -12.71 3.11
CA PRO A 318 -10.65 -12.28 2.13
C PRO A 318 -11.31 -11.43 1.05
N VAL A 319 -10.73 -10.28 0.73
CA VAL A 319 -11.35 -9.31 -0.20
C VAL A 319 -10.97 -9.64 -1.65
N THR A 320 -11.44 -10.79 -2.12
CA THR A 320 -11.43 -11.16 -3.54
C THR A 320 -12.37 -10.24 -4.33
N ASN A 321 -12.28 -10.25 -5.66
CA ASN A 321 -13.18 -9.42 -6.48
C ASN A 321 -14.67 -9.75 -6.22
N THR A 322 -15.00 -11.04 -6.13
CA THR A 322 -16.36 -11.51 -5.82
C THR A 322 -16.81 -11.08 -4.42
N ASN A 323 -15.96 -11.26 -3.40
CA ASN A 323 -16.32 -10.87 -2.03
C ASN A 323 -16.46 -9.35 -1.90
N ARG A 324 -15.65 -8.58 -2.62
CA ARG A 324 -15.78 -7.12 -2.69
C ARG A 324 -17.14 -6.71 -3.25
N GLU A 325 -17.56 -7.29 -4.38
CA GLU A 325 -18.88 -7.03 -4.96
C GLU A 325 -20.02 -7.37 -3.99
N CYS A 326 -19.90 -8.48 -3.25
CA CYS A 326 -20.88 -8.84 -2.24
C CYS A 326 -20.90 -7.88 -1.04
N MET A 327 -19.74 -7.43 -0.57
CA MET A 327 -19.65 -6.41 0.49
C MET A 327 -20.28 -5.08 0.06
N LEU A 328 -19.99 -4.63 -1.17
CA LEU A 328 -20.55 -3.40 -1.73
C LEU A 328 -22.07 -3.49 -1.88
N LYS A 329 -22.57 -4.60 -2.42
CA LYS A 329 -24.02 -4.82 -2.52
C LYS A 329 -24.71 -4.85 -1.15
N TRP A 330 -24.12 -5.56 -0.19
CA TRP A 330 -24.64 -5.61 1.17
C TRP A 330 -24.71 -4.20 1.77
N LEU A 331 -23.67 -3.39 1.56
CA LEU A 331 -23.56 -2.02 2.05
C LEU A 331 -24.69 -1.10 1.53
N ASP A 332 -25.04 -1.24 0.24
CA ASP A 332 -26.14 -0.50 -0.40
C ASP A 332 -27.53 -0.86 0.14
N GLU A 333 -27.68 -2.07 0.70
CA GLU A 333 -28.93 -2.58 1.25
C GLU A 333 -29.15 -2.20 2.72
N GLN A 334 -28.17 -1.56 3.38
CA GLN A 334 -28.24 -1.25 4.82
C GLN A 334 -29.04 0.01 5.14
N GLU A 335 -29.58 0.07 6.36
CA GLU A 335 -30.15 1.29 6.93
C GLU A 335 -29.05 2.16 7.55
N TRP A 336 -28.87 3.36 7.00
CA TRP A 336 -27.77 4.26 7.34
C TRP A 336 -28.12 5.35 8.37
N MET A 337 -29.35 5.34 8.90
CA MET A 337 -29.86 6.36 9.80
C MET A 337 -30.84 5.75 10.78
N SER A 338 -30.37 5.30 11.95
CA SER A 338 -31.23 4.73 12.99
C SER A 338 -30.66 4.91 14.40
N GLY A 339 -31.53 5.18 15.38
CA GLY A 339 -31.16 5.16 16.79
C GLY A 339 -30.22 6.28 17.25
N GLY A 340 -29.63 6.08 18.44
CA GLY A 340 -28.58 6.95 19.02
C GLY A 340 -27.18 6.36 18.86
N THR A 341 -26.21 6.79 19.66
CA THR A 341 -24.79 6.43 19.49
C THR A 341 -24.21 5.77 20.76
N ASN A 342 -23.38 4.75 20.61
CA ASN A 342 -22.61 4.08 21.68
C ASN A 342 -21.26 3.59 21.13
N PHE A 343 -20.15 3.83 21.82
CA PHE A 343 -18.82 3.38 21.39
C PHE A 343 -18.35 2.08 22.05
N ARG A 344 -18.84 1.72 23.23
CA ARG A 344 -18.44 0.48 23.94
C ARG A 344 -18.79 -0.77 23.14
N VAL A 345 -20.07 -0.90 22.77
CA VAL A 345 -20.59 -2.08 22.07
C VAL A 345 -19.88 -2.37 20.73
N PRO A 346 -19.68 -1.40 19.83
CA PRO A 346 -18.94 -1.66 18.60
C PRO A 346 -17.46 -1.99 18.85
N ILE A 347 -16.80 -1.37 19.84
CA ILE A 347 -15.39 -1.66 20.16
C ILE A 347 -15.23 -3.10 20.68
N GLU A 348 -16.11 -3.56 21.56
CA GLU A 348 -16.14 -4.97 21.99
C GLU A 348 -16.35 -5.92 20.80
N LYS A 349 -17.25 -5.56 19.89
CA LYS A 349 -17.53 -6.36 18.69
C LYS A 349 -16.32 -6.45 17.76
N VAL A 350 -15.53 -5.39 17.60
CA VAL A 350 -14.29 -5.40 16.82
C VAL A 350 -13.35 -6.49 17.31
N PHE A 351 -13.07 -6.54 18.62
CA PHE A 351 -12.15 -7.52 19.17
C PHE A 351 -12.71 -8.95 19.13
N ALA A 352 -14.03 -9.13 19.34
CA ALA A 352 -14.67 -10.43 19.18
C ALA A 352 -14.54 -10.97 17.74
N VAL A 353 -14.69 -10.11 16.72
CA VAL A 353 -14.47 -10.51 15.32
C VAL A 353 -13.01 -10.88 15.09
N ILE A 354 -12.06 -10.09 15.59
CA ILE A 354 -10.62 -10.36 15.41
C ILE A 354 -10.26 -11.72 16.03
N GLU A 355 -10.68 -11.96 17.27
CA GLU A 355 -10.45 -13.23 17.98
C GLU A 355 -11.03 -14.42 17.22
N ALA A 356 -12.29 -14.33 16.80
CA ALA A 356 -12.96 -15.38 16.03
C ALA A 356 -12.25 -15.64 14.69
N SER A 357 -11.76 -14.58 14.05
CA SER A 357 -11.07 -14.65 12.76
C SER A 357 -9.71 -15.31 12.87
N VAL A 358 -8.91 -14.93 13.88
CA VAL A 358 -7.61 -15.57 14.15
C VAL A 358 -7.81 -17.04 14.49
N THR A 359 -8.78 -17.37 15.34
CA THR A 359 -9.11 -18.76 15.72
C THR A 359 -9.55 -19.59 14.51
N ALA A 360 -10.30 -19.00 13.58
CA ALA A 360 -10.74 -19.66 12.36
C ALA A 360 -9.69 -19.68 11.23
N GLY A 361 -8.49 -19.13 11.44
CA GLY A 361 -7.46 -18.99 10.39
C GLY A 361 -7.86 -18.03 9.26
N LYS A 362 -8.82 -17.13 9.52
CA LYS A 362 -9.39 -16.15 8.59
C LYS A 362 -8.71 -14.79 8.78
N THR A 363 -7.41 -14.73 8.58
CA THR A 363 -6.60 -13.53 8.84
C THR A 363 -5.41 -13.52 7.88
N SER A 364 -4.94 -12.33 7.52
CA SER A 364 -3.67 -12.15 6.83
C SER A 364 -2.48 -12.45 7.74
N THR A 365 -2.68 -12.54 9.06
CA THR A 365 -1.65 -12.66 10.12
C THR A 365 -0.65 -11.50 10.18
N CYS A 366 -0.85 -10.46 9.36
CA CYS A 366 0.03 -9.31 9.28
C CYS A 366 -0.55 -8.16 10.13
N GLN A 367 -0.77 -6.98 9.53
CA GLN A 367 -1.22 -5.80 10.24
C GLN A 367 -2.74 -5.81 10.44
N ARG A 368 -3.22 -5.47 11.64
CA ARG A 368 -4.65 -5.33 11.93
C ARG A 368 -4.98 -3.86 12.16
N ALA A 369 -5.94 -3.33 11.41
CA ALA A 369 -6.37 -1.95 11.59
C ALA A 369 -7.89 -1.81 11.71
N VAL A 370 -8.28 -0.87 12.56
CA VAL A 370 -9.68 -0.51 12.81
C VAL A 370 -9.90 0.87 12.22
N MET A 371 -10.88 0.99 11.33
CA MET A 371 -11.29 2.26 10.73
C MET A 371 -12.60 2.68 11.40
N PHE A 372 -12.54 3.63 12.34
CA PHE A 372 -13.68 4.04 13.17
C PHE A 372 -14.22 5.40 12.72
N LEU A 373 -15.40 5.41 12.09
CA LEU A 373 -16.04 6.61 11.53
C LEU A 373 -17.27 6.99 12.36
N THR A 374 -17.33 8.22 12.86
CA THR A 374 -18.47 8.71 13.67
C THR A 374 -18.65 10.22 13.57
N ASP A 375 -19.91 10.66 13.65
CA ASP A 375 -20.27 12.07 13.87
C ASP A 375 -20.86 12.35 15.26
N GLY A 376 -21.04 11.30 16.06
CA GLY A 376 -21.78 11.35 17.31
C GLY A 376 -20.90 11.69 18.51
N GLU A 377 -21.58 12.06 19.60
CA GLU A 377 -20.99 12.07 20.93
C GLU A 377 -21.50 10.85 21.70
N ALA A 378 -20.60 10.09 22.29
CA ALA A 378 -20.91 9.01 23.22
C ALA A 378 -20.15 9.22 24.53
N GLU A 379 -20.78 8.84 25.64
CA GLU A 379 -20.07 8.73 26.91
C GLU A 379 -19.04 7.59 26.80
N PHE A 380 -17.79 7.92 27.10
CA PHE A 380 -16.66 6.99 27.07
C PHE A 380 -15.71 7.43 28.18
N ASP A 381 -15.51 6.57 29.17
CA ASP A 381 -14.76 6.86 30.38
C ASP A 381 -13.35 6.24 30.36
N GLU A 382 -12.56 6.50 31.41
CA GLU A 382 -11.19 6.02 31.51
C GLU A 382 -11.10 4.49 31.50
N ALA A 383 -12.09 3.79 32.08
CA ALA A 383 -12.08 2.33 32.08
C ALA A 383 -12.26 1.79 30.66
N ASP A 384 -13.08 2.44 29.85
CA ASP A 384 -13.25 2.08 28.44
C ASP A 384 -11.98 2.30 27.62
N PHE A 385 -11.26 3.42 27.83
CA PHE A 385 -9.97 3.67 27.18
C PHE A 385 -8.93 2.62 27.54
N LEU A 386 -8.81 2.29 28.83
CA LEU A 386 -7.87 1.27 29.31
C LEU A 386 -8.20 -0.12 28.75
N GLN A 387 -9.49 -0.46 28.68
CA GLN A 387 -9.93 -1.72 28.07
C GLN A 387 -9.60 -1.77 26.58
N ALA A 388 -9.92 -0.71 25.82
CA ALA A 388 -9.59 -0.63 24.40
C ALA A 388 -8.07 -0.74 24.17
N GLN A 389 -7.26 -0.05 24.98
CA GLN A 389 -5.81 -0.11 24.93
C GLN A 389 -5.27 -1.51 25.25
N GLN A 390 -5.78 -2.15 26.29
CA GLN A 390 -5.39 -3.51 26.65
C GLN A 390 -5.66 -4.49 25.50
N MET A 391 -6.87 -4.47 24.95
CA MET A 391 -7.26 -5.35 23.85
C MET A 391 -6.48 -5.03 22.56
N SER A 392 -6.24 -3.75 22.28
CA SER A 392 -5.42 -3.33 21.14
C SER A 392 -3.98 -3.78 21.26
N SER A 393 -3.44 -3.82 22.46
CA SER A 393 -2.09 -4.35 22.74
C SER A 393 -2.04 -5.87 22.60
N GLU A 394 -3.08 -6.58 23.05
CA GLU A 394 -3.17 -8.03 22.95
C GLU A 394 -3.28 -8.54 21.50
N TRP A 395 -4.04 -7.83 20.66
CA TRP A 395 -4.29 -8.23 19.26
C TRP A 395 -3.45 -7.45 18.23
N ASP A 396 -2.55 -6.59 18.70
CA ASP A 396 -1.72 -5.66 17.93
C ASP A 396 -2.51 -4.89 16.85
N THR A 397 -3.54 -4.16 17.30
CA THR A 397 -4.39 -3.35 16.41
C THR A 397 -3.94 -1.90 16.34
N VAL A 398 -4.14 -1.28 15.17
CA VAL A 398 -3.95 0.16 14.94
C VAL A 398 -5.29 0.83 14.67
N TRP A 399 -5.57 1.96 15.32
CA TRP A 399 -6.89 2.62 15.22
C TRP A 399 -6.83 3.94 14.45
N PHE A 400 -7.44 3.95 13.27
CA PHE A 400 -7.70 5.17 12.52
C PHE A 400 -9.10 5.67 12.85
N THR A 401 -9.20 6.85 13.45
CA THR A 401 -10.48 7.42 13.87
C THR A 401 -10.81 8.65 13.04
N TYR A 402 -12.06 8.74 12.58
CA TYR A 402 -12.54 9.80 11.70
C TYR A 402 -13.72 10.49 12.36
N ALA A 403 -13.50 11.72 12.83
CA ALA A 403 -14.55 12.56 13.41
C ALA A 403 -15.19 13.40 12.30
N LEU A 404 -16.47 13.14 12.02
CA LEU A 404 -17.20 13.68 10.88
C LEU A 404 -17.98 14.95 11.25
N GLY A 405 -17.60 16.07 10.66
CA GLY A 405 -18.27 17.35 10.83
C GLY A 405 -17.90 18.08 12.12
N SER A 406 -18.42 19.31 12.27
CA SER A 406 -18.07 20.20 13.38
C SER A 406 -18.66 19.79 14.74
N GLY A 407 -19.67 18.91 14.74
CA GLY A 407 -20.35 18.45 15.95
C GLY A 407 -19.81 17.13 16.53
N ALA A 408 -18.83 16.50 15.88
CA ALA A 408 -18.30 15.21 16.32
C ALA A 408 -17.46 15.33 17.60
N ASN A 409 -17.47 14.28 18.43
CA ASN A 409 -16.60 14.20 19.60
C ASN A 409 -15.14 13.96 19.19
N THR A 410 -14.39 15.04 19.02
CA THR A 410 -12.96 14.97 18.66
C THR A 410 -12.06 14.56 19.82
N VAL A 411 -12.53 14.62 21.08
CA VAL A 411 -11.72 14.28 22.25
C VAL A 411 -11.60 12.76 22.35
N VAL A 412 -12.74 12.07 22.34
CA VAL A 412 -12.77 10.60 22.48
C VAL A 412 -12.14 9.92 21.27
N THR A 413 -12.51 10.33 20.06
CA THR A 413 -11.96 9.76 18.83
C THR A 413 -10.44 9.99 18.72
N LYS A 414 -9.94 11.17 19.08
CA LYS A 414 -8.50 11.43 19.10
C LYS A 414 -7.77 10.56 20.12
N ARG A 415 -8.25 10.51 21.36
CA ARG A 415 -7.63 9.71 22.41
C ARG A 415 -7.61 8.22 22.03
N LEU A 416 -8.69 7.71 21.46
CA LEU A 416 -8.80 6.34 20.98
C LEU A 416 -7.76 6.03 19.88
N ALA A 417 -7.50 6.93 18.93
CA ALA A 417 -6.42 6.75 17.96
C ALA A 417 -5.03 6.84 18.59
N CYS A 418 -4.84 7.78 19.52
CA CYS A 418 -3.56 8.02 20.19
C CYS A 418 -3.10 6.82 21.03
N ASP A 419 -3.98 6.27 21.85
CA ASP A 419 -3.69 5.17 22.77
C ASP A 419 -3.46 3.85 22.05
N ASN A 420 -3.94 3.74 20.80
CA ASN A 420 -3.91 2.54 19.98
C ASN A 420 -3.09 2.72 18.69
N LYS A 421 -1.93 3.38 18.80
CA LYS A 421 -0.86 3.49 17.76
C LYS A 421 -1.30 4.05 16.39
N GLY A 422 -2.44 4.71 16.30
CA GLY A 422 -3.04 5.13 15.03
C GLY A 422 -3.07 6.63 14.81
N ILE A 423 -3.92 7.08 13.87
CA ILE A 423 -4.02 8.49 13.47
C ILE A 423 -5.48 8.94 13.58
N PHE A 424 -5.65 10.11 14.21
CA PHE A 424 -6.92 10.82 14.26
C PHE A 424 -7.09 11.69 13.01
N TYR A 425 -8.26 11.68 12.40
CA TYR A 425 -8.61 12.50 11.25
C TYR A 425 -9.83 13.38 11.57
N PRO A 426 -9.64 14.69 11.76
CA PRO A 426 -10.75 15.63 11.81
C PRO A 426 -11.27 15.88 10.39
N VAL A 427 -12.53 15.54 10.13
CA VAL A 427 -13.14 15.64 8.80
C VAL A 427 -14.19 16.75 8.82
N SER A 428 -14.04 17.78 7.99
CA SER A 428 -15.07 18.82 7.87
C SER A 428 -16.26 18.37 7.02
N ASP A 429 -17.41 19.03 7.18
CA ASP A 429 -18.61 18.75 6.37
C ASP A 429 -18.42 19.07 4.87
N THR A 430 -17.36 19.79 4.49
CA THR A 430 -16.99 20.06 3.08
C THR A 430 -15.85 19.19 2.57
N ALA A 431 -15.17 18.44 3.45
CA ALA A 431 -14.05 17.60 3.06
C ALA A 431 -14.48 16.43 2.16
N ASP A 432 -13.56 16.04 1.28
CA ASP A 432 -13.62 14.81 0.51
C ASP A 432 -13.09 13.67 1.40
N LEU A 433 -14.01 12.99 2.09
CA LEU A 433 -13.68 11.91 3.02
C LEU A 433 -12.94 10.78 2.30
N THR A 434 -13.31 10.46 1.05
CA THR A 434 -12.65 9.44 0.24
C THR A 434 -11.15 9.71 0.08
N GLN A 435 -10.75 10.95 -0.15
CA GLN A 435 -9.32 11.31 -0.19
C GLN A 435 -8.62 11.20 1.17
N ILE A 436 -9.30 11.54 2.25
CA ILE A 436 -8.77 11.41 3.61
C ILE A 436 -8.56 9.93 3.94
N MET A 437 -9.47 9.05 3.51
CA MET A 437 -9.30 7.60 3.69
C MET A 437 -8.08 7.07 2.92
N ALA A 438 -7.73 7.62 1.75
CA ALA A 438 -6.50 7.21 1.04
C ALA A 438 -5.20 7.58 1.79
N ALA A 439 -5.25 8.41 2.84
CA ALA A 439 -4.06 8.80 3.59
C ALA A 439 -3.50 7.66 4.47
N TYR A 440 -4.29 6.62 4.79
CA TYR A 440 -3.78 5.49 5.58
C TYR A 440 -2.65 4.74 4.87
N TYR A 441 -2.55 4.82 3.54
CA TYR A 441 -1.41 4.27 2.79
C TYR A 441 -0.08 4.85 3.25
N ALA A 442 -0.04 6.14 3.57
CA ALA A 442 1.18 6.77 4.06
C ALA A 442 1.62 6.13 5.38
N TYR A 443 0.69 5.80 6.28
CA TYR A 443 1.01 5.08 7.51
C TYR A 443 1.72 3.75 7.24
N PHE A 444 1.12 2.88 6.42
CA PHE A 444 1.71 1.56 6.16
C PHE A 444 2.98 1.66 5.31
N ALA A 445 2.99 2.50 4.28
CA ALA A 445 4.16 2.67 3.41
C ALA A 445 5.36 3.27 4.16
N SER A 446 5.11 4.18 5.10
CA SER A 446 6.15 4.78 5.94
C SER A 446 6.69 3.84 7.01
N GLY A 447 5.84 2.94 7.52
CA GLY A 447 6.22 1.93 8.51
C GLY A 447 6.84 0.68 7.90
N GLN A 448 6.54 0.34 6.65
CA GLN A 448 6.99 -0.89 6.01
C GLN A 448 8.07 -0.60 4.97
N ALA A 449 9.30 -1.01 5.25
CA ALA A 449 10.37 -1.00 4.26
C ALA A 449 10.08 -2.07 3.17
N SER A 450 9.40 -1.66 2.10
CA SER A 450 9.17 -2.51 0.93
C SER A 450 10.40 -2.58 0.04
N CYS A 451 10.90 -3.76 -0.27
CA CYS A 451 11.95 -3.97 -1.29
C CYS A 451 11.56 -4.92 -2.41
N SER A 452 10.55 -5.75 -2.17
CA SER A 452 9.97 -6.65 -3.16
C SER A 452 8.58 -6.14 -3.59
N PRO A 453 8.20 -6.34 -4.85
CA PRO A 453 6.93 -5.86 -5.37
C PRO A 453 5.74 -6.61 -4.77
N SER A 454 4.59 -5.93 -4.68
CA SER A 454 3.29 -6.55 -4.48
C SER A 454 2.64 -6.77 -5.84
N PHE A 455 2.13 -7.97 -6.07
CA PHE A 455 1.46 -8.33 -7.31
C PHE A 455 -0.07 -8.28 -7.15
N SER A 456 -0.74 -7.81 -8.19
CA SER A 456 -2.19 -7.71 -8.22
C SER A 456 -2.75 -8.05 -9.60
N ARG A 457 -3.88 -8.76 -9.60
CA ARG A 457 -4.71 -8.98 -10.78
C ARG A 457 -5.78 -7.90 -10.83
N TYR A 458 -5.91 -7.20 -11.96
CA TYR A 458 -6.92 -6.15 -12.12
C TYR A 458 -7.44 -6.08 -13.56
N ALA A 459 -8.64 -5.52 -13.73
CA ALA A 459 -9.15 -5.15 -15.04
C ALA A 459 -8.68 -3.73 -15.38
N ASP A 460 -8.06 -3.59 -16.54
CA ASP A 460 -7.60 -2.30 -17.04
C ASP A 460 -8.77 -1.31 -17.17
N ALA A 461 -8.55 -0.07 -16.76
CA ALA A 461 -9.58 0.96 -16.73
C ALA A 461 -9.99 1.45 -18.13
N ASN A 462 -9.21 1.09 -19.15
CA ASN A 462 -9.35 1.60 -20.50
C ASN A 462 -9.77 0.51 -21.49
N THR A 463 -9.06 -0.62 -21.49
CA THR A 463 -9.28 -1.76 -22.41
C THR A 463 -10.15 -2.86 -21.81
N ALA A 464 -10.39 -2.84 -20.49
CA ALA A 464 -11.00 -3.92 -19.72
C ALA A 464 -10.23 -5.27 -19.75
N GLU A 465 -9.04 -5.31 -20.36
CA GLU A 465 -8.17 -6.47 -20.36
C GLU A 465 -7.73 -6.83 -18.93
N ILE A 466 -7.55 -8.13 -18.66
CA ILE A 466 -7.08 -8.59 -17.36
C ILE A 466 -5.54 -8.55 -17.31
N LEU A 467 -5.02 -7.70 -16.43
CA LEU A 467 -3.59 -7.47 -16.27
C LEU A 467 -3.09 -7.95 -14.91
N TYR A 468 -1.82 -8.36 -14.87
CA TYR A 468 -1.09 -8.70 -13.65
C TYR A 468 0.05 -7.70 -13.45
N ALA A 469 -0.12 -6.79 -12.50
CA ALA A 469 0.88 -5.77 -12.18
C ALA A 469 1.73 -6.19 -10.99
N GLY A 470 3.06 -6.09 -11.13
CA GLY A 470 3.96 -5.96 -9.99
C GLY A 470 4.14 -4.48 -9.65
N CYS A 471 4.01 -4.11 -8.38
CA CYS A 471 4.03 -2.74 -7.92
C CYS A 471 4.93 -2.54 -6.70
N LEU A 472 5.63 -1.41 -6.65
CA LEU A 472 6.53 -1.05 -5.55
C LEU A 472 6.23 0.39 -5.08
N PRO A 473 6.28 0.70 -3.77
CA PRO A 473 6.11 2.06 -3.30
C PRO A 473 7.41 2.84 -3.46
N MET A 474 7.27 4.07 -3.92
CA MET A 474 8.35 5.06 -4.06
C MET A 474 8.31 5.94 -2.82
N LEU A 475 9.40 6.04 -2.08
CA LEU A 475 9.44 6.76 -0.81
C LEU A 475 10.49 7.87 -0.81
N GLU A 476 10.17 9.00 -0.20
CA GLU A 476 11.17 9.94 0.26
C GLU A 476 11.76 9.39 1.56
N ARG A 477 13.02 8.97 1.52
CA ARG A 477 13.68 8.28 2.63
C ARG A 477 14.77 9.16 3.22
N THR A 478 14.80 9.21 4.54
CA THR A 478 16.01 9.50 5.32
C THR A 478 16.46 8.22 6.02
N ALA A 479 17.46 8.33 6.88
CA ALA A 479 17.91 7.19 7.65
C ALA A 479 16.91 6.68 8.71
N TYR A 480 15.93 7.51 9.06
CA TYR A 480 15.06 7.34 10.23
C TYR A 480 13.58 7.71 9.96
N ASN A 481 13.26 8.20 8.77
CA ASN A 481 11.89 8.48 8.34
C ASN A 481 11.70 8.08 6.88
N SER A 482 10.48 7.73 6.53
CA SER A 482 10.09 7.57 5.13
C SER A 482 8.69 8.15 4.89
N SER A 483 8.45 8.71 3.71
CA SER A 483 7.17 9.28 3.30
C SER A 483 6.80 8.76 1.91
N LEU A 484 5.53 8.43 1.69
CA LEU A 484 5.06 7.89 0.40
C LEU A 484 5.00 8.98 -0.68
N LEU A 485 5.80 8.82 -1.73
CA LEU A 485 5.76 9.68 -2.93
C LEU A 485 4.71 9.19 -3.92
N GLY A 486 4.55 7.87 -4.04
CA GLY A 486 3.65 7.26 -5.01
C GLY A 486 3.94 5.77 -5.20
N VAL A 487 3.30 5.15 -6.18
CA VAL A 487 3.49 3.73 -6.51
C VAL A 487 3.85 3.62 -7.98
N ALA A 488 4.92 2.88 -8.28
CA ALA A 488 5.28 2.50 -9.65
C ALA A 488 4.99 1.03 -9.87
N CYS A 489 4.54 0.69 -11.07
CA CYS A 489 4.12 -0.64 -11.46
C CYS A 489 4.59 -0.99 -12.87
N MET A 490 4.66 -2.28 -13.13
CA MET A 490 4.86 -2.87 -14.44
C MET A 490 3.96 -4.09 -14.60
N ASP A 491 3.26 -4.16 -15.73
CA ASP A 491 2.44 -5.33 -16.06
C ASP A 491 3.29 -6.46 -16.62
N ILE A 492 3.08 -7.67 -16.09
CA ILE A 492 3.65 -8.91 -16.62
C ILE A 492 3.18 -9.16 -18.05
N ASN A 493 1.98 -8.69 -18.39
CA ASN A 493 1.42 -8.77 -19.73
C ASN A 493 2.32 -8.12 -20.80
N MET A 494 3.21 -7.19 -20.40
CA MET A 494 4.23 -6.66 -21.31
C MET A 494 5.21 -7.74 -21.79
N LEU A 495 5.59 -8.65 -20.90
CA LEU A 495 6.52 -9.75 -21.19
C LEU A 495 5.87 -10.76 -22.14
N SER A 496 4.62 -11.15 -21.85
CA SER A 496 3.84 -12.09 -22.67
C SER A 496 2.35 -12.01 -22.33
N SER A 497 1.50 -12.39 -23.28
CA SER A 497 0.05 -12.44 -23.03
C SER A 497 -0.29 -13.55 -22.04
N ILE A 498 -1.35 -13.38 -21.25
CA ILE A 498 -1.76 -14.38 -20.25
C ILE A 498 -2.20 -15.69 -20.92
N ASP A 499 -2.80 -15.61 -22.10
CA ASP A 499 -3.17 -16.77 -22.92
C ASP A 499 -1.95 -17.58 -23.40
N GLN A 500 -0.79 -16.93 -23.51
CA GLN A 500 0.48 -17.62 -23.79
C GLN A 500 1.19 -18.09 -22.54
N LEU A 501 1.02 -17.41 -21.40
CA LEU A 501 1.68 -17.74 -20.13
C LEU A 501 1.05 -18.94 -19.42
N LYS A 502 -0.29 -19.01 -19.37
CA LYS A 502 -1.02 -20.06 -18.65
C LYS A 502 -0.82 -21.49 -19.19
N PRO A 503 -0.82 -21.75 -20.50
CA PRO A 503 -0.71 -23.12 -21.02
C PRO A 503 0.72 -23.66 -21.09
N GLN A 504 1.71 -22.95 -20.54
CA GLN A 504 3.11 -23.38 -20.58
C GLN A 504 3.30 -24.73 -19.86
N PRO A 505 4.14 -25.64 -20.39
CA PRO A 505 4.33 -26.96 -19.81
C PRO A 505 4.96 -26.90 -18.41
N ASN A 506 4.87 -28.00 -17.65
CA ASN A 506 5.50 -28.18 -16.33
C ASN A 506 4.99 -27.25 -15.21
N PHE A 507 3.73 -26.82 -15.25
CA PHE A 507 3.10 -25.98 -14.20
C PHE A 507 3.79 -24.62 -14.00
N ALA A 508 4.34 -24.06 -15.08
CA ALA A 508 5.17 -22.86 -15.01
C ALA A 508 4.38 -21.60 -14.60
N TRP A 509 3.10 -21.50 -15.00
CA TRP A 509 2.21 -20.44 -14.53
C TRP A 509 1.87 -20.61 -13.05
N GLU A 510 1.51 -21.82 -12.61
CA GLU A 510 1.16 -22.09 -11.22
C GLU A 510 2.35 -21.81 -10.29
N GLN A 511 3.56 -22.13 -10.74
CA GLN A 511 4.77 -21.76 -10.02
C GLN A 511 4.92 -20.23 -9.93
N LEU A 512 4.83 -19.52 -11.06
CA LEU A 512 4.92 -18.06 -11.09
C LEU A 512 3.82 -17.40 -10.24
N ALA A 513 2.58 -17.88 -10.33
CA ALA A 513 1.44 -17.42 -9.56
C ALA A 513 1.65 -17.65 -8.06
N CYS A 514 2.21 -18.80 -7.66
CA CYS A 514 2.60 -19.03 -6.28
C CYS A 514 3.69 -18.04 -5.82
N GLU A 515 4.77 -17.88 -6.59
CA GLU A 515 5.88 -16.97 -6.26
C GLU A 515 5.42 -15.52 -6.14
N MET A 516 4.59 -15.04 -7.08
CA MET A 516 3.95 -13.73 -7.01
C MET A 516 3.06 -13.59 -5.78
N SER A 517 2.33 -14.65 -5.44
CA SER A 517 1.43 -14.61 -4.30
C SER A 517 2.20 -14.59 -2.98
N ASP A 518 3.29 -15.36 -2.87
CA ASP A 518 4.13 -15.44 -1.68
C ASP A 518 4.82 -14.13 -1.36
N VAL A 519 5.46 -13.50 -2.36
CA VAL A 519 6.11 -12.19 -2.15
C VAL A 519 5.09 -11.12 -1.75
N THR A 520 3.89 -11.19 -2.30
CA THR A 520 2.79 -10.26 -2.01
C THR A 520 2.23 -10.45 -0.60
N LYS A 521 2.16 -11.69 -0.14
CA LYS A 521 1.63 -12.08 1.18
C LYS A 521 2.64 -12.01 2.33
N LYS A 522 3.91 -11.80 2.03
CA LYS A 522 4.96 -11.70 3.05
C LYS A 522 4.62 -10.57 4.03
N CYS A 523 4.40 -10.91 5.30
CA CYS A 523 4.18 -9.90 6.32
C CYS A 523 5.46 -9.06 6.51
N ARG A 524 5.27 -7.80 6.85
CA ARG A 524 6.37 -6.85 7.05
C ARG A 524 6.20 -6.19 8.40
N HIS A 525 7.28 -6.14 9.14
CA HIS A 525 7.30 -5.49 10.44
C HIS A 525 7.03 -3.99 10.24
N MET A 526 6.17 -3.45 11.10
CA MET A 526 5.81 -2.03 11.10
C MET A 526 6.82 -1.27 11.95
N HIS A 527 7.63 -0.40 11.33
CA HIS A 527 8.72 0.34 11.95
C HIS A 527 8.40 1.83 12.11
N LEU A 528 7.31 2.15 12.80
CA LEU A 528 7.01 3.53 13.20
C LEU A 528 7.33 3.71 14.68
N THR A 529 8.41 4.45 14.95
CA THR A 529 8.64 4.98 16.31
C THR A 529 7.60 6.05 16.64
N ASP A 530 7.41 6.35 17.93
CA ASP A 530 6.53 7.45 18.35
C ASP A 530 6.88 8.77 17.63
N CYS A 531 8.18 9.06 17.46
CA CYS A 531 8.65 10.24 16.74
C CYS A 531 8.18 10.25 15.28
N SER A 532 8.38 9.15 14.55
CA SER A 532 7.98 9.02 13.15
C SER A 532 6.46 9.05 12.99
N LEU A 533 5.72 8.42 13.92
CA LEU A 533 4.26 8.44 13.94
C LEU A 533 3.70 9.83 14.20
N GLN A 534 4.32 10.61 15.10
CA GLN A 534 3.92 12.00 15.32
C GLN A 534 4.19 12.88 14.09
N LYS A 535 5.27 12.62 13.33
CA LYS A 535 5.51 13.30 12.04
C LYS A 535 4.39 12.99 11.04
N LEU A 536 3.90 11.75 10.97
CA LEU A 536 2.75 11.38 10.13
C LEU A 536 1.45 12.04 10.61
N ARG A 537 1.20 12.09 11.92
CA ARG A 537 0.03 12.79 12.50
C ARG A 537 0.06 14.28 12.17
N LEU A 538 1.22 14.92 12.25
CA LEU A 538 1.40 16.34 11.90
C LEU A 538 1.10 16.62 10.42
N GLN A 539 1.38 15.68 9.51
CA GLN A 539 1.01 15.81 8.10
C GLN A 539 -0.51 15.85 7.87
N VAL A 540 -1.30 15.28 8.79
CA VAL A 540 -2.77 15.37 8.75
C VAL A 540 -3.23 16.72 9.30
N SER A 541 -2.87 17.03 10.54
CA SER A 541 -3.05 18.34 11.16
C SER A 541 -2.37 18.38 12.53
N THR A 542 -2.12 19.59 13.04
CA THR A 542 -1.67 19.79 14.44
C THR A 542 -2.64 19.18 15.45
N GLY A 543 -3.95 19.24 15.17
CA GLY A 543 -4.98 18.62 15.99
C GLY A 543 -4.91 17.08 16.03
N SER A 544 -4.24 16.44 15.06
CA SER A 544 -4.06 14.98 15.00
C SER A 544 -2.85 14.47 15.77
N MET A 545 -1.95 15.38 16.18
CA MET A 545 -0.83 15.02 17.05
C MET A 545 -1.34 14.59 18.42
N CYS A 546 -0.75 13.51 18.93
CA CYS A 546 -1.00 13.04 20.29
C CYS A 546 -0.05 13.75 21.26
N GLY A 547 -0.34 13.70 22.56
CA GLY A 547 0.56 14.23 23.59
C GLY A 547 2.00 13.77 23.35
N ALA A 548 2.94 14.71 23.39
CA ALA A 548 4.32 14.39 23.10
C ALA A 548 4.90 13.53 24.24
N THR A 549 5.43 12.37 23.90
CA THR A 549 6.21 11.54 24.83
C THR A 549 7.66 12.02 24.83
N ALA A 550 8.37 11.90 25.95
CA ALA A 550 9.80 12.25 26.04
C ALA A 550 10.69 11.50 25.02
N SER A 551 10.20 10.38 24.46
CA SER A 551 10.84 9.63 23.37
C SER A 551 10.71 10.32 22.00
N SER A 552 9.65 11.12 21.78
CA SER A 552 9.25 11.66 20.46
C SER A 552 9.69 13.10 20.17
N VAL A 553 10.01 13.88 21.20
CA VAL A 553 10.34 15.32 21.08
C VAL A 553 11.69 15.67 21.70
N ASP A 554 12.22 16.86 21.40
CA ASP A 554 13.43 17.37 22.05
C ASP A 554 13.29 17.28 23.59
N ARG A 555 14.29 16.69 24.27
CA ARG A 555 14.33 16.55 25.74
C ARG A 555 14.27 17.90 26.46
N ASN A 556 14.59 18.99 25.78
CA ASN A 556 14.48 20.34 26.33
C ASN A 556 13.05 20.89 26.32
N CYS A 557 12.13 20.25 25.59
CA CYS A 557 10.73 20.64 25.56
C CYS A 557 9.94 19.87 26.62
N LYS A 558 9.46 20.59 27.63
CA LYS A 558 8.72 20.06 28.78
C LYS A 558 7.60 21.01 29.19
N ASP A 559 6.63 20.46 29.90
CA ASP A 559 5.63 21.25 30.61
C ASP A 559 6.24 21.92 31.85
N GLU A 560 5.66 23.04 32.25
CA GLU A 560 5.98 23.69 33.52
C GLU A 560 5.17 23.01 34.64
N GLU A 561 5.83 22.16 35.44
CA GLU A 561 5.17 21.30 36.45
C GLU A 561 4.29 22.05 37.46
N SER A 562 4.63 23.31 37.77
CA SER A 562 3.87 24.15 38.71
C SER A 562 2.78 24.98 38.04
N PHE A 563 2.65 24.93 36.72
CA PHE A 563 1.63 25.69 36.01
C PHE A 563 0.26 25.05 36.21
N VAL A 564 -0.66 25.89 36.66
CA VAL A 564 -2.09 25.58 36.73
C VAL A 564 -2.79 26.60 35.85
N ASP A 565 -3.66 26.13 34.97
CA ASP A 565 -4.40 26.97 34.05
C ASP A 565 -5.48 27.81 34.76
N GLU A 566 -6.16 28.68 34.01
CA GLU A 566 -7.18 29.58 34.58
C GLU A 566 -8.45 28.86 35.10
N LYS A 567 -8.60 27.55 34.88
CA LYS A 567 -9.69 26.73 35.42
C LYS A 567 -9.21 25.74 36.50
N GLY A 568 -7.94 25.76 36.87
CA GLY A 568 -7.42 24.93 37.96
C GLY A 568 -6.80 23.59 37.52
N TYR A 569 -6.56 23.38 36.22
CA TYR A 569 -5.97 22.14 35.71
C TYR A 569 -4.46 22.28 35.46
N PHE A 570 -3.72 21.20 35.75
CA PHE A 570 -2.31 21.07 35.38
C PHE A 570 -2.17 20.72 33.90
N CYS A 571 -0.95 20.80 33.37
CA CYS A 571 -0.69 20.56 31.95
C CYS A 571 -1.09 19.16 31.48
N ASP A 572 -0.93 18.13 32.32
CA ASP A 572 -1.27 16.73 32.01
C ASP A 572 -2.76 16.53 31.66
N ALA A 573 -3.64 17.34 32.25
CA ALA A 573 -5.08 17.35 31.91
C ALA A 573 -5.36 17.76 30.45
N TRP A 574 -4.41 18.44 29.80
CA TRP A 574 -4.53 18.87 28.41
C TRP A 574 -3.96 17.86 27.40
N ILE A 575 -3.42 16.73 27.86
CA ILE A 575 -2.94 15.67 26.97
C ILE A 575 -4.11 15.14 26.12
N GLY A 576 -3.96 15.28 24.80
CA GLY A 576 -4.98 14.86 23.83
C GLY A 576 -5.98 15.95 23.45
N TYR A 577 -5.96 17.11 24.10
CA TYR A 577 -6.80 18.25 23.72
C TYR A 577 -6.10 19.16 22.71
N ASP A 578 -6.88 19.92 21.92
CA ASP A 578 -6.35 20.96 21.04
C ASP A 578 -6.26 22.29 21.83
N CYS A 579 -5.10 22.55 22.44
CA CYS A 579 -4.87 23.75 23.24
C CYS A 579 -5.13 25.06 22.45
N SER A 580 -5.05 25.04 21.12
CA SER A 580 -5.34 26.21 20.29
C SER A 580 -6.83 26.57 20.23
N LYS A 581 -7.70 25.71 20.76
CA LYS A 581 -9.15 25.90 20.84
C LYS A 581 -9.66 26.10 22.26
N ALA A 582 -8.77 26.29 23.24
CA ALA A 582 -9.18 26.53 24.63
C ALA A 582 -10.12 27.75 24.77
N ALA A 583 -9.89 28.82 24.01
CA ALA A 583 -10.71 30.05 24.06
C ALA A 583 -12.01 29.98 23.24
N THR A 584 -12.41 28.79 22.76
CA THR A 584 -13.71 28.60 22.09
C THR A 584 -14.86 28.57 23.11
N GLU A 585 -16.08 28.84 22.65
CA GLU A 585 -17.30 28.83 23.49
C GLU A 585 -17.46 27.51 24.28
N LYS A 586 -16.98 26.39 23.73
CA LYS A 586 -17.05 25.07 24.36
C LYS A 586 -16.30 24.97 25.69
N TRP A 587 -15.15 25.63 25.81
CA TRP A 587 -14.28 25.55 27.00
C TRP A 587 -14.22 26.87 27.78
N SER A 588 -14.63 27.97 27.14
CA SER A 588 -14.77 29.29 27.76
C SER A 588 -13.49 29.77 28.48
N TYR A 589 -12.32 29.52 27.88
CA TYR A 589 -11.07 30.13 28.35
C TYR A 589 -10.92 31.56 27.82
N SER A 590 -10.18 32.40 28.54
CA SER A 590 -9.74 33.68 27.99
C SER A 590 -8.68 33.49 26.89
N GLN A 591 -8.56 34.44 25.95
CA GLN A 591 -7.47 34.43 24.95
C GLN A 591 -6.09 34.41 25.62
N SER A 592 -5.94 35.10 26.76
CA SER A 592 -4.73 35.08 27.59
C SER A 592 -4.48 33.72 28.23
N GLY A 593 -5.53 33.06 28.74
CA GLY A 593 -5.45 31.72 29.32
C GLY A 593 -5.01 30.69 28.30
N GLN A 594 -5.58 30.73 27.09
CA GLN A 594 -5.14 29.91 25.96
C GLN A 594 -3.66 30.15 25.62
N ALA A 595 -3.23 31.40 25.51
CA ALA A 595 -1.84 31.71 25.19
C ALA A 595 -0.87 31.20 26.27
N MET A 596 -1.21 31.37 27.55
CA MET A 596 -0.41 30.85 28.66
C MET A 596 -0.37 29.32 28.65
N LEU A 597 -1.51 28.66 28.42
CA LEU A 597 -1.58 27.21 28.29
C LEU A 597 -0.64 26.71 27.19
N MET A 598 -0.71 27.28 25.99
CA MET A 598 0.17 26.91 24.87
C MET A 598 1.66 27.21 25.15
N GLN A 599 1.95 28.24 25.94
CA GLN A 599 3.32 28.61 26.29
C GLN A 599 3.93 27.72 27.38
N LYS A 600 3.11 27.32 28.37
CA LYS A 600 3.53 26.66 29.60
C LYS A 600 3.38 25.15 29.56
N CYS A 601 2.44 24.65 28.76
CA CYS A 601 2.16 23.23 28.58
C CYS A 601 2.57 22.75 27.18
N LYS A 602 3.79 23.08 26.75
CA LYS A 602 4.24 22.80 25.38
C LYS A 602 4.23 21.31 25.02
N LEU A 603 4.55 20.44 25.99
CA LEU A 603 4.61 18.99 25.78
C LEU A 603 3.19 18.41 25.72
N SER A 604 2.36 18.74 26.71
CA SER A 604 0.96 18.28 26.75
C SER A 604 0.12 18.82 25.59
N CYS A 605 0.39 20.03 25.13
CA CYS A 605 -0.26 20.64 23.96
C CYS A 605 0.32 20.18 22.61
N GLY A 606 1.33 19.31 22.60
CA GLY A 606 1.96 18.83 21.35
C GLY A 606 2.66 19.92 20.53
N LEU A 607 3.10 21.01 21.18
CA LEU A 607 3.79 22.16 20.57
C LEU A 607 5.32 22.00 20.56
N CYS A 608 5.82 20.90 21.09
CA CYS A 608 7.24 20.57 21.06
C CYS A 608 7.70 20.19 19.66
N GLU A 609 8.86 20.68 19.26
CA GLU A 609 9.52 20.21 18.05
C GLU A 609 9.87 18.72 18.19
N LEU A 610 9.51 17.95 17.15
CA LEU A 610 9.80 16.53 17.08
C LEU A 610 11.31 16.32 16.90
N LYS A 611 11.85 15.25 17.51
CA LYS A 611 13.27 14.92 17.35
C LYS A 611 13.64 14.78 15.87
N ASP A 612 14.83 15.28 15.54
CA ASP A 612 15.44 15.08 14.24
C ASP A 612 16.95 14.88 14.42
N PRO A 613 17.50 13.68 14.18
CA PRO A 613 16.84 12.47 13.67
C PRO A 613 15.89 11.80 14.68
N CYS A 614 14.82 11.16 14.19
CA CYS A 614 14.02 10.25 15.02
C CYS A 614 14.85 9.01 15.40
N PRO A 615 14.53 8.32 16.51
CA PRO A 615 15.09 7.00 16.81
C PRO A 615 14.81 6.02 15.68
N CYS A 616 15.67 5.00 15.52
CA CYS A 616 15.52 3.97 14.49
C CYS A 616 15.96 2.61 15.02
N LEU A 617 15.45 1.52 14.45
CA LEU A 617 15.90 0.17 14.80
C LEU A 617 17.28 -0.11 14.18
N ASP A 618 18.04 -0.98 14.84
CA ASP A 618 19.30 -1.47 14.28
C ASP A 618 19.05 -2.23 12.97
N ARG A 619 19.57 -1.70 11.85
CA ARG A 619 19.43 -2.28 10.51
C ARG A 619 20.08 -3.67 10.37
N ASN A 620 20.97 -4.04 11.28
CA ASN A 620 21.57 -5.38 11.28
C ASN A 620 20.67 -6.42 11.94
N CYS A 621 19.61 -6.00 12.62
CA CYS A 621 18.62 -6.89 13.22
C CYS A 621 17.62 -7.34 12.15
N LYS A 622 17.75 -8.60 11.73
CA LYS A 622 16.94 -9.19 10.66
C LYS A 622 16.55 -10.62 10.98
N ASP A 623 15.50 -11.08 10.32
CA ASP A 623 15.08 -12.48 10.34
C ASP A 623 15.92 -13.34 9.40
N GLU A 624 16.01 -14.63 9.71
CA GLU A 624 16.56 -15.64 8.82
C GLU A 624 15.48 -16.08 7.81
N GLU A 625 15.57 -15.62 6.57
CA GLU A 625 14.49 -15.71 5.58
C GLU A 625 14.04 -17.14 5.23
N SER A 626 14.96 -18.11 5.33
CA SER A 626 14.69 -19.52 5.04
C SER A 626 14.25 -20.32 6.26
N PHE A 627 14.25 -19.71 7.46
CA PHE A 627 13.86 -20.40 8.68
C PHE A 627 12.36 -20.71 8.66
N VAL A 628 12.05 -21.95 9.03
CA VAL A 628 10.69 -22.42 9.27
C VAL A 628 10.69 -23.02 10.67
N ASP A 629 9.72 -22.61 11.48
CA ASP A 629 9.61 -23.07 12.85
C ASP A 629 9.11 -24.54 12.94
N GLU A 630 9.03 -25.07 14.16
CA GLU A 630 8.62 -26.46 14.40
C GLU A 630 7.17 -26.79 14.01
N LYS A 631 6.30 -25.80 13.80
CA LYS A 631 4.91 -25.98 13.34
C LYS A 631 4.74 -25.69 11.86
N GLY A 632 5.79 -25.24 11.18
CA GLY A 632 5.79 -24.96 9.76
C GLY A 632 5.55 -23.50 9.40
N TYR A 633 5.68 -22.54 10.31
CA TYR A 633 5.51 -21.12 10.00
C TYR A 633 6.85 -20.44 9.78
N PHE A 634 6.87 -19.46 8.87
CA PHE A 634 8.00 -18.58 8.64
C PHE A 634 8.02 -17.46 9.68
N CYS A 635 9.16 -16.78 9.84
CA CYS A 635 9.29 -15.68 10.81
C CYS A 635 8.20 -14.62 10.68
N ASP A 636 7.80 -14.27 9.46
CA ASP A 636 6.83 -13.22 9.20
C ASP A 636 5.41 -13.54 9.70
N ALA A 637 5.10 -14.81 9.97
CA ALA A 637 3.84 -15.21 10.62
C ALA A 637 3.77 -14.84 12.11
N TRP A 638 4.89 -14.47 12.73
CA TRP A 638 4.99 -14.09 14.15
C TRP A 638 5.01 -12.58 14.38
N ILE A 639 4.86 -11.78 13.32
CA ILE A 639 4.81 -10.31 13.43
C ILE A 639 3.56 -9.91 14.20
N GLY A 640 3.76 -9.16 15.28
CA GLY A 640 2.69 -8.73 16.18
C GLY A 640 2.39 -9.70 17.32
N ASP A 641 2.98 -10.90 17.31
CA ASP A 641 2.85 -11.89 18.39
C ASP A 641 4.03 -11.84 19.36
N ASP A 642 3.76 -12.15 20.63
CA ASP A 642 4.79 -12.28 21.65
C ASP A 642 5.49 -13.65 21.53
N CYS A 643 6.59 -13.70 20.78
CA CYS A 643 7.40 -14.92 20.60
C CYS A 643 7.87 -15.55 21.92
N SER A 644 7.97 -14.79 23.03
CA SER A 644 8.36 -15.34 24.33
C SER A 644 7.27 -16.21 24.97
N LYS A 645 6.06 -16.17 24.42
CA LYS A 645 4.91 -16.97 24.85
C LYS A 645 4.61 -18.13 23.90
N ALA A 646 5.47 -18.43 22.93
CA ALA A 646 5.27 -19.53 22.00
C ALA A 646 5.08 -20.90 22.71
N ALA A 647 5.80 -21.15 23.80
CA ALA A 647 5.72 -22.40 24.56
C ALA A 647 4.56 -22.44 25.59
N THR A 648 3.66 -21.45 25.58
CA THR A 648 2.45 -21.47 26.41
C THR A 648 1.39 -22.43 25.84
N GLU A 649 0.40 -22.80 26.65
CA GLU A 649 -0.71 -23.66 26.20
C GLU A 649 -1.43 -23.12 24.96
N LYS A 650 -1.51 -21.78 24.81
CA LYS A 650 -2.13 -21.09 23.68
C LYS A 650 -1.56 -21.55 22.32
N TRP A 651 -0.25 -21.73 22.24
CA TRP A 651 0.44 -22.03 20.97
C TRP A 651 1.11 -23.41 20.95
N SER A 652 1.34 -24.01 22.12
CA SER A 652 1.83 -25.39 22.30
C SER A 652 3.16 -25.67 21.56
N TYR A 653 4.11 -24.71 21.56
CA TYR A 653 5.47 -24.94 21.08
C TYR A 653 6.35 -25.62 22.14
N SER A 654 7.40 -26.31 21.70
CA SER A 654 8.46 -26.77 22.59
C SER A 654 9.32 -25.59 23.08
N GLN A 655 9.95 -25.72 24.25
CA GLN A 655 10.91 -24.72 24.76
C GLN A 655 12.07 -24.50 23.78
N SER A 656 12.53 -25.56 23.11
CA SER A 656 13.53 -25.49 22.04
C SER A 656 13.02 -24.74 20.81
N GLY A 657 11.76 -24.96 20.42
CA GLY A 657 11.12 -24.28 19.30
C GLY A 657 11.00 -22.79 19.56
N GLN A 658 10.58 -22.40 20.76
CA GLN A 658 10.55 -21.00 21.19
C GLN A 658 11.95 -20.37 21.16
N ALA A 659 12.98 -21.05 21.67
CA ALA A 659 14.34 -20.51 21.67
C ALA A 659 14.88 -20.32 20.23
N MET A 660 14.63 -21.26 19.34
CA MET A 660 15.00 -21.16 17.92
C MET A 660 14.26 -20.01 17.23
N LEU A 661 12.96 -19.88 17.46
CA LEU A 661 12.13 -18.79 16.95
C LEU A 661 12.73 -17.43 17.34
N MET A 662 12.96 -17.20 18.64
CA MET A 662 13.53 -15.95 19.14
C MET A 662 14.95 -15.67 18.62
N GLN A 663 15.74 -16.72 18.35
CA GLN A 663 17.09 -16.58 17.80
C GLN A 663 17.08 -16.21 16.31
N LYS A 664 16.18 -16.82 15.54
CA LYS A 664 16.14 -16.79 14.07
C LYS A 664 15.20 -15.71 13.52
N CYS A 665 14.22 -15.27 14.30
CA CYS A 665 13.18 -14.31 13.90
C CYS A 665 13.23 -13.04 14.76
N LYS A 666 14.42 -12.50 15.02
CA LYS A 666 14.62 -11.37 15.93
C LYS A 666 13.80 -10.13 15.56
N LEU A 667 13.65 -9.86 14.26
CA LEU A 667 12.90 -8.71 13.77
C LEU A 667 11.41 -8.95 13.93
N SER A 668 10.91 -10.09 13.45
CA SER A 668 9.49 -10.43 13.56
C SER A 668 9.02 -10.53 15.02
N CYS A 669 9.88 -10.98 15.93
CA CYS A 669 9.62 -11.08 17.36
C CYS A 669 9.78 -9.76 18.13
N GLY A 670 10.02 -8.62 17.46
CA GLY A 670 10.18 -7.32 18.11
C GLY A 670 11.40 -7.21 19.04
N MET A 671 12.42 -8.06 18.85
CA MET A 671 13.61 -8.14 19.71
C MET A 671 14.74 -7.20 19.28
N CYS A 672 14.50 -6.35 18.28
CA CYS A 672 15.48 -5.41 17.77
C CYS A 672 15.62 -4.19 18.67
N GLU A 673 16.86 -3.80 18.95
CA GLU A 673 17.16 -2.64 19.77
C GLU A 673 16.88 -1.33 19.01
N LEU A 674 16.18 -0.42 19.67
CA LEU A 674 15.98 0.94 19.19
C LEU A 674 17.21 1.81 19.53
N LYS A 675 17.79 2.48 18.53
CA LYS A 675 18.91 3.40 18.68
C LYS A 675 18.41 4.85 18.72
N ASP A 676 18.73 5.58 19.80
CA ASP A 676 18.41 6.99 20.02
C ASP A 676 19.66 7.79 20.45
N PRO A 677 20.20 8.71 19.62
CA PRO A 677 19.73 9.06 18.28
C PRO A 677 20.04 7.97 17.25
N CYS A 678 19.33 7.97 16.12
CA CYS A 678 19.61 7.05 15.02
C CYS A 678 21.04 7.26 14.50
N PRO A 679 21.92 6.24 14.50
CA PRO A 679 23.33 6.40 14.14
C PRO A 679 23.55 6.43 12.62
N TYR A 680 22.54 6.07 11.83
CA TYR A 680 22.63 6.00 10.38
C TYR A 680 22.31 7.36 9.77
N THR A 681 23.01 7.70 8.69
CA THR A 681 22.81 8.95 7.93
C THR A 681 22.42 8.69 6.48
N ASP A 682 22.60 7.46 6.01
CA ASP A 682 22.20 6.96 4.71
C ASP A 682 20.83 6.26 4.77
N THR A 683 20.16 6.14 3.63
CA THR A 683 18.90 5.39 3.51
C THR A 683 19.18 3.90 3.38
N GLU A 684 18.39 3.04 4.02
CA GLU A 684 18.52 1.59 3.85
C GLU A 684 18.28 1.18 2.38
N GLU A 685 19.31 0.62 1.76
CA GLU A 685 19.27 0.15 0.37
C GLU A 685 18.61 -1.23 0.32
N CYS A 686 17.81 -1.50 -0.72
CA CYS A 686 17.31 -2.85 -0.94
C CYS A 686 18.50 -3.77 -1.22
N SER A 687 18.74 -4.72 -0.34
CA SER A 687 19.83 -5.71 -0.47
C SER A 687 19.34 -6.97 -1.17
N SER A 688 20.28 -7.79 -1.67
CA SER A 688 19.94 -9.06 -2.32
C SER A 688 19.20 -10.05 -1.40
N SER A 689 19.38 -9.95 -0.07
CA SER A 689 18.63 -10.74 0.93
C SER A 689 17.21 -10.25 1.19
N MET A 690 16.79 -9.18 0.52
CA MET A 690 15.42 -8.63 0.59
C MET A 690 14.64 -8.87 -0.71
N LEU A 691 15.23 -9.63 -1.66
CA LEU A 691 14.63 -9.96 -2.95
C LEU A 691 13.69 -11.14 -2.85
N SER A 692 12.77 -11.26 -3.81
CA SER A 692 11.86 -12.40 -3.89
C SER A 692 12.64 -13.72 -4.02
N SER A 693 12.12 -14.80 -3.42
CA SER A 693 12.62 -16.15 -3.71
C SER A 693 12.01 -16.66 -5.01
N SER A 694 12.78 -17.37 -5.83
CA SER A 694 12.28 -18.15 -6.97
C SER A 694 11.71 -19.51 -6.55
N THR A 695 11.23 -19.64 -5.31
CA THR A 695 10.65 -20.88 -4.80
C THR A 695 9.40 -20.57 -4.00
N CYS A 696 8.29 -21.18 -4.44
CA CYS A 696 6.99 -21.18 -3.78
C CYS A 696 7.08 -21.67 -2.31
N ARG A 697 6.73 -20.83 -1.34
CA ARG A 697 6.65 -21.14 0.11
C ARG A 697 5.64 -22.25 0.40
N ALA A 698 4.55 -22.33 -0.39
CA ALA A 698 3.59 -23.44 -0.29
C ALA A 698 4.24 -24.82 -0.56
N CYS A 699 5.37 -24.87 -1.27
CA CYS A 699 6.15 -26.10 -1.46
C CYS A 699 7.06 -26.45 -0.28
N LYS A 700 7.34 -25.47 0.59
CA LYS A 700 8.20 -25.64 1.76
C LYS A 700 7.39 -25.93 3.01
N SER A 701 6.25 -25.26 3.19
CA SER A 701 5.44 -25.38 4.40
C SER A 701 4.00 -24.87 4.25
N LYS A 702 3.28 -24.75 5.38
CA LYS A 702 1.91 -24.23 5.46
C LYS A 702 1.85 -22.77 5.01
N VAL A 703 0.81 -22.46 4.24
CA VAL A 703 0.44 -21.12 3.81
C VAL A 703 -1.08 -20.97 3.96
N SER A 704 -1.55 -19.77 4.29
CA SER A 704 -2.97 -19.47 4.47
C SER A 704 -3.52 -18.60 3.34
N GLY A 705 -4.84 -18.59 3.19
CA GLY A 705 -5.58 -17.71 2.25
C GLY A 705 -5.49 -18.11 0.77
N VAL A 706 -5.93 -17.20 -0.10
CA VAL A 706 -5.99 -17.37 -1.56
C VAL A 706 -4.81 -16.69 -2.26
N GLY A 707 -4.35 -17.16 -3.42
CA GLY A 707 -3.34 -16.53 -4.26
C GLY A 707 -3.93 -15.48 -5.21
N ILE A 708 -3.07 -14.93 -6.08
CA ILE A 708 -3.39 -13.87 -7.04
C ILE A 708 -4.53 -14.19 -8.02
N ASP A 709 -4.79 -15.47 -8.25
CA ASP A 709 -5.90 -15.98 -9.08
C ASP A 709 -7.18 -16.26 -8.27
N ASP A 710 -7.28 -15.77 -7.03
CA ASP A 710 -8.37 -16.03 -6.08
C ASP A 710 -8.53 -17.54 -5.73
N GLN A 711 -7.51 -18.35 -6.01
CA GLN A 711 -7.48 -19.80 -5.72
C GLN A 711 -6.65 -20.11 -4.46
N ALA A 712 -6.85 -21.28 -3.85
CA ALA A 712 -6.00 -21.73 -2.75
C ALA A 712 -4.51 -21.68 -3.13
N MET A 713 -3.66 -21.21 -2.23
CA MET A 713 -2.22 -21.34 -2.42
C MET A 713 -1.83 -22.83 -2.43
N CYS A 714 -1.22 -23.29 -3.51
CA CYS A 714 -0.81 -24.67 -3.67
C CYS A 714 0.65 -24.76 -4.11
N CYS A 715 1.35 -25.80 -3.67
CA CYS A 715 2.60 -26.19 -4.32
C CYS A 715 2.25 -26.80 -5.69
N PRO A 716 2.74 -26.24 -6.81
CA PRO A 716 2.55 -26.85 -8.11
C PRO A 716 3.17 -28.25 -8.12
N GLY A 717 2.43 -29.24 -8.63
CA GLY A 717 2.93 -30.61 -8.71
C GLY A 717 4.16 -30.69 -9.64
N LYS A 718 5.11 -31.57 -9.33
CA LYS A 718 6.13 -31.94 -10.35
C LYS A 718 5.46 -32.81 -11.40
N ALA A 719 5.80 -32.59 -12.68
CA ALA A 719 5.40 -33.47 -13.77
C ALA A 719 5.69 -34.94 -13.40
N GLY A 720 4.63 -35.75 -13.22
CA GLY A 720 4.72 -37.19 -12.94
C GLY A 720 4.64 -37.64 -11.47
N THR A 721 4.37 -36.77 -10.48
CA THR A 721 4.15 -37.20 -9.08
C THR A 721 2.92 -36.55 -8.44
N TYR A 722 2.34 -37.25 -7.44
CA TYR A 722 1.10 -37.01 -6.69
C TYR A 722 0.58 -35.56 -6.62
N ALA A 723 -0.76 -35.45 -6.70
CA ALA A 723 -1.60 -34.26 -6.69
C ALA A 723 -1.07 -33.06 -5.86
N PRO A 724 -1.32 -31.80 -6.30
CA PRO A 724 -0.86 -30.60 -5.62
C PRO A 724 -1.23 -30.60 -4.13
N LYS A 725 -0.25 -30.32 -3.27
CA LYS A 725 -0.49 -30.05 -1.85
C LYS A 725 -0.96 -28.60 -1.75
N CYS A 726 -2.26 -28.42 -1.59
CA CYS A 726 -2.87 -27.12 -1.34
C CYS A 726 -2.94 -26.87 0.17
N GLY A 727 -2.82 -25.60 0.58
CA GLY A 727 -3.24 -25.19 1.91
C GLY A 727 -4.72 -25.52 2.14
N GLU A 728 -5.15 -25.60 3.40
CA GLU A 728 -6.57 -25.71 3.73
C GLU A 728 -7.29 -24.44 3.27
N ALA A 729 -7.80 -24.46 2.04
CA ALA A 729 -8.82 -23.51 1.65
C ALA A 729 -10.08 -23.89 2.40
N THR A 730 -10.49 -23.04 3.34
CA THR A 730 -11.92 -22.98 3.66
C THR A 730 -12.62 -22.73 2.33
N PRO A 731 -13.53 -23.61 1.89
CA PRO A 731 -14.18 -23.46 0.61
C PRO A 731 -14.79 -22.07 0.59
N SER A 732 -14.30 -21.23 -0.33
CA SER A 732 -15.09 -20.10 -0.76
C SER A 732 -16.42 -20.71 -1.23
N PRO A 733 -17.58 -20.19 -0.83
CA PRO A 733 -18.82 -20.65 -1.42
C PRO A 733 -18.65 -20.51 -2.93
N THR A 734 -18.87 -21.61 -3.64
CA THR A 734 -19.15 -21.62 -5.07
C THR A 734 -20.10 -20.48 -5.42
N PRO A 735 -20.08 -19.95 -6.66
CA PRO A 735 -20.87 -18.78 -7.07
C PRO A 735 -22.38 -19.11 -7.05
N SER A 736 -22.94 -19.10 -5.87
CA SER A 736 -24.36 -19.24 -5.56
C SER A 736 -24.65 -18.40 -4.32
N GLY A 737 -24.71 -17.09 -4.54
CA GLY A 737 -25.19 -16.11 -3.56
C GLY A 737 -24.11 -15.49 -2.68
N CYS A 738 -24.15 -14.15 -2.57
CA CYS A 738 -23.51 -13.45 -1.46
C CYS A 738 -24.04 -14.02 -0.13
N PRO A 739 -23.22 -14.14 0.93
CA PRO A 739 -23.71 -14.57 2.23
C PRO A 739 -24.86 -13.64 2.64
N SER A 740 -26.04 -14.21 2.86
CA SER A 740 -27.19 -13.46 3.35
C SER A 740 -26.85 -13.02 4.77
N GLY A 741 -26.55 -11.73 4.97
CA GLY A 741 -26.38 -11.14 6.29
C GLY A 741 -27.61 -11.46 7.14
N THR A 742 -27.42 -12.07 8.29
CA THR A 742 -28.52 -12.40 9.20
C THR A 742 -29.06 -11.10 9.83
N PRO A 743 -30.34 -10.74 9.65
CA PRO A 743 -30.95 -9.68 10.44
C PRO A 743 -31.09 -10.17 11.88
N PHE A 744 -30.49 -9.45 12.84
CA PHE A 744 -30.66 -9.80 14.24
C PHE A 744 -32.01 -9.28 14.75
N SER A 745 -32.95 -10.19 15.03
CA SER A 745 -34.15 -9.92 15.80
C SER A 745 -34.17 -10.81 17.05
N GLY A 746 -33.74 -10.28 18.18
CA GLY A 746 -33.85 -10.96 19.48
C GLY A 746 -33.39 -10.06 20.65
N PRO A 747 -34.18 -9.90 21.73
CA PRO A 747 -33.82 -9.04 22.84
C PRO A 747 -32.91 -9.78 23.84
N PHE A 748 -31.83 -9.13 24.27
CA PHE A 748 -31.06 -9.55 25.45
C PHE A 748 -31.88 -9.24 26.71
N SER A 749 -32.31 -10.27 27.46
CA SER A 749 -32.75 -10.11 28.85
C SER A 749 -31.68 -10.66 29.79
N GLY A 750 -31.25 -9.82 30.73
CA GLY A 750 -30.26 -10.16 31.76
C GLY A 750 -30.69 -11.31 32.66
N THR A 751 -29.71 -12.10 33.08
CA THR A 751 -29.86 -13.20 34.02
C THR A 751 -29.83 -12.70 35.47
N THR A 752 -30.93 -12.91 36.19
CA THR A 752 -30.94 -13.03 37.66
C THR A 752 -31.64 -14.32 38.08
N ASN A 753 -30.87 -15.16 38.79
CA ASN A 753 -31.20 -16.13 39.84
C ASN A 753 -32.57 -16.87 39.91
N THR A 754 -32.45 -18.21 39.80
CA THR A 754 -33.06 -19.30 40.61
C THR A 754 -34.56 -19.66 40.43
N PRO A 755 -35.07 -20.81 40.95
CA PRO A 755 -35.38 -22.00 40.14
C PRO A 755 -36.86 -22.43 40.26
N PHE A 756 -37.35 -23.38 39.45
CA PHE A 756 -38.25 -24.50 39.85
C PHE A 756 -38.94 -25.19 38.66
N SER A 757 -38.96 -26.52 38.73
CA SER A 757 -39.89 -27.56 38.23
C SER A 757 -40.89 -27.29 37.08
N GLY A 758 -41.05 -28.30 36.22
CA GLY A 758 -42.39 -28.84 35.94
C GLY A 758 -42.78 -29.06 34.48
N THR A 759 -42.54 -30.29 34.00
CA THR A 759 -43.49 -31.16 33.25
C THR A 759 -44.22 -30.69 31.97
N THR A 760 -43.91 -31.45 30.89
CA THR A 760 -44.80 -32.21 29.96
C THR A 760 -45.66 -31.51 28.89
N ASN A 761 -45.46 -31.97 27.64
CA ASN A 761 -46.43 -32.46 26.63
C ASN A 761 -47.59 -31.53 26.21
N THR A 762 -48.01 -31.33 24.96
CA THR A 762 -47.90 -32.01 23.64
C THR A 762 -48.63 -31.11 22.60
N PRO A 763 -48.63 -31.42 21.29
CA PRO A 763 -48.73 -30.45 20.18
C PRO A 763 -50.10 -30.42 19.46
N PHE A 764 -50.30 -29.43 18.57
CA PHE A 764 -51.27 -29.46 17.46
C PHE A 764 -50.70 -28.63 16.28
N SER A 765 -50.28 -29.23 15.15
CA SER A 765 -51.08 -29.53 13.92
C SER A 765 -51.71 -28.27 13.31
N GLY A 766 -51.19 -27.76 12.18
CA GLY A 766 -51.76 -27.98 10.83
C GLY A 766 -52.83 -26.90 10.53
N THR A 767 -52.92 -26.18 9.41
CA THR A 767 -52.73 -26.53 7.99
C THR A 767 -52.98 -25.27 7.13
N THR A 768 -52.39 -25.28 5.93
CA THR A 768 -52.89 -24.75 4.63
C THR A 768 -53.00 -23.25 4.32
N ASN A 769 -52.11 -22.85 3.39
CA ASN A 769 -52.35 -22.22 2.08
C ASN A 769 -53.45 -21.15 1.93
N THR A 770 -53.06 -19.95 1.47
CA THR A 770 -53.63 -19.37 0.23
C THR A 770 -52.65 -18.36 -0.39
N VAL A 771 -52.31 -18.58 -1.66
CA VAL A 771 -51.66 -17.63 -2.56
C VAL A 771 -52.74 -16.75 -3.19
N ILE A 772 -52.55 -15.43 -3.18
CA ILE A 772 -53.32 -14.51 -4.04
C ILE A 772 -52.32 -13.56 -4.73
N HIS A 773 -52.30 -13.66 -6.06
CA HIS A 773 -51.74 -12.65 -6.97
C HIS A 773 -52.87 -11.75 -7.48
N VAL A 774 -52.47 -10.63 -8.10
CA VAL A 774 -53.20 -9.60 -8.88
C VAL A 774 -53.31 -8.30 -8.08
N GLY A 775 -52.89 -7.13 -8.57
CA GLY A 775 -52.42 -6.71 -9.89
C GLY A 775 -52.32 -5.18 -9.94
N THR A 776 -51.80 -4.70 -11.07
CA THR A 776 -51.55 -3.31 -11.54
C THR A 776 -50.42 -2.54 -10.90
#